data_AF-A0A6A6ZZR0-F1
#
_entry.id   AF-A0A6A6ZZR0-F1
#
_cell.length_a   1.000
_cell.length_b   1.000
_cell.length_c   1.000
_cell.angle_alpha   90.00
_cell.angle_beta   90.00
_cell.angle_gamma   90.00
#
_symmetry.space_group_name_H-M   'P 1'
#
loop_
_entity.id
_entity.type
_entity.pdbx_description
1 polymer ?
#
loop_
_entity_poly.entity_id
_entity_poly.type
_entity_poly.pdbx_seq_one_letter_code
_entity_poly.pdbx_strand_id
1 'polypeptide(L)'
;MSFNHETGAPFTLATLPSGGRTHAASVCSISGIKKRKRTEVAVALDGEGIFIYSLQNPQLVTSYALPPSTTFTGAPYSLYRKGSSKTASQRFTYASVTGSAQNDTPQLVCFHEKSLGAKAETARTAYTPSSTARLLAFDALPVTSGGSSTSATHDVMATFDTGDVICLSADLQIVRWAASLKSTAPRAGAIENVSTATAKAVIRGLLRSREDIAAVLAASADTGSDLLELTQVLCVIGRKTNGPTTLSLVAIQPRSPDLTTAQLSPFKHLVSWDLPKPTNAPKAMKASPHYSIHAANGIIHILADTTLLSYDLSDTVPRLYSELTLGSDANSFLRLSPDIIFTTSRQTCRIFDAKYNTLQMAHSLDPISSIPNAASPAKKRKLAQPATEDRTSSPYHLIAYHADQDLVIAVHESEIVGMHLGSSLSRKRVKTESTLLTEALGKGVAPLSKDTIPKWHERKAKLDRYASKRDISKFEETFAGDLGIELVATESHTKHDNEVNGGPLTNGVGPKIPDEDAMAINFEDDEDAEDNLRSWKTSNDSNNTRKQQSRQYGTYALSKIFRPAKRTLDDRSQSLLEIDFFAPNVFQWLLQTGQLSAASIRHAILEEGPENAQDLSLITDGDIVKALVEFDPELHMLSAILNDSGHLPIGEVVQAIKVLMQSLDEQAKAQDDTKLLTNGTAPSDEEMDVDIASELAAASHEMDHAMLVLDHGLLIRSHTLRPALIRLHSFAPRLITTTLRSMLSRRNLESLINVLHLEMKNEGWSLPYDSAVDSSNETPDDHAVAIIASLLSCTLDAVGAGAWLASAGSPAGSDPSEDTIYSLHNDTSEALLGFFEARYMRGLLGEFLRYASNIPRSSKPSNKQLEKKGKPFAISKELSELPMLPLGGKLDTIERTKPGKGGKKEERSKREIGMLISKQVPRYSVEKIVL
;
A
#
# COMPACT_ATOMS: atom_id res chain seq x y z
N MET A 1 0.12 -6.89 5.48
CA MET A 1 -0.44 -6.27 6.69
C MET A 1 -0.33 -4.77 6.46
N SER A 2 -1.34 -4.14 5.87
CA SER A 2 -1.28 -2.72 5.52
C SER A 2 -1.13 -1.85 6.78
N PHE A 3 -0.13 -0.98 6.83
CA PHE A 3 -0.06 0.14 7.77
C PHE A 3 -1.20 1.15 7.48
N ASN A 4 -2.43 0.80 7.83
CA ASN A 4 -3.50 1.75 8.03
C ASN A 4 -3.44 2.13 9.51
N HIS A 5 -2.49 2.99 9.87
CA HIS A 5 -2.59 3.66 11.16
C HIS A 5 -3.90 4.48 11.13
N GLU A 6 -4.68 4.45 12.20
CA GLU A 6 -5.77 5.39 12.42
C GLU A 6 -5.29 6.34 13.52
N THR A 7 -5.07 7.62 13.22
CA THR A 7 -4.82 8.59 14.30
C THR A 7 -6.12 8.84 15.02
N GLY A 8 -6.13 8.61 16.34
CA GLY A 8 -7.21 9.07 17.19
C GLY A 8 -7.29 10.59 17.16
N ALA A 9 -8.51 11.12 17.29
CA ALA A 9 -8.75 12.55 17.38
C ALA A 9 -7.91 13.18 18.50
N PRO A 10 -7.40 14.41 18.32
CA PRO A 10 -6.70 15.13 19.37
C PRO A 10 -7.59 15.27 20.62
N PHE A 11 -7.04 14.96 21.79
CA PHE A 11 -7.74 15.10 23.06
C PHE A 11 -6.92 15.91 24.07
N THR A 12 -7.59 16.73 24.86
CA THR A 12 -6.95 17.58 25.87
C THR A 12 -6.49 16.73 27.06
N LEU A 13 -5.18 16.71 27.31
CA LEU A 13 -4.57 16.11 28.49
C LEU A 13 -4.63 17.04 29.69
N ALA A 14 -4.27 18.32 29.52
CA ALA A 14 -4.30 19.29 30.59
C ALA A 14 -4.52 20.71 30.05
N THR A 15 -5.32 21.50 30.77
CA THR A 15 -5.50 22.93 30.49
C THR A 15 -4.44 23.71 31.27
N LEU A 16 -3.68 24.52 30.55
CA LEU A 16 -2.68 25.43 31.08
C LEU A 16 -3.37 26.71 31.58
N PRO A 17 -2.84 27.31 32.65
CA PRO A 17 -3.31 28.63 33.07
C PRO A 17 -3.06 29.69 31.98
N SER A 18 -4.00 30.64 31.88
CA SER A 18 -4.12 31.55 30.75
C SER A 18 -3.28 32.82 30.96
N GLY A 19 -2.26 33.01 30.13
CA GLY A 19 -1.49 34.26 30.09
C GLY A 19 -0.02 34.02 29.79
N GLY A 20 0.42 34.38 28.58
CA GLY A 20 1.84 34.41 28.20
C GLY A 20 2.25 33.40 27.14
N ARG A 21 3.49 33.53 26.64
CA ARG A 21 4.08 32.60 25.68
C ARG A 21 4.39 31.27 26.38
N THR A 22 4.05 30.17 25.72
CA THR A 22 4.27 28.82 26.26
C THR A 22 5.55 28.20 25.71
N HIS A 23 6.39 27.67 26.59
CA HIS A 23 7.54 26.84 26.20
C HIS A 23 7.45 25.48 26.87
N ALA A 24 7.47 24.40 26.10
CA ALA A 24 7.31 23.06 26.66
C ALA A 24 8.41 22.08 26.20
N ALA A 25 8.77 21.17 27.09
CA ALA A 25 9.73 20.11 26.82
C ALA A 25 9.38 18.84 27.61
N SER A 26 9.90 17.70 27.14
CA SER A 26 9.75 16.43 27.84
C SER A 26 10.70 16.32 29.03
N VAL A 27 10.23 15.69 30.10
CA VAL A 27 11.03 15.45 31.31
C VAL A 27 11.96 14.25 31.12
N CYS A 28 13.21 14.38 31.54
CA CYS A 28 14.18 13.29 31.56
C CYS A 28 14.31 12.69 32.96
N SER A 29 14.72 11.43 33.03
CA SER A 29 15.18 10.77 34.25
C SER A 29 16.62 10.32 34.11
N ILE A 30 17.35 10.32 35.23
CA ILE A 30 18.71 9.80 35.30
C ILE A 30 18.80 8.68 36.34
N SER A 31 19.36 7.54 35.93
CA SER A 31 19.62 6.37 36.77
C SER A 31 21.05 5.91 36.55
N GLY A 32 21.94 6.19 37.52
CA GLY A 32 23.38 6.05 37.32
C GLY A 32 23.84 6.95 36.17
N ILE A 33 24.44 6.36 35.14
CA ILE A 33 24.93 7.05 33.94
C ILE A 33 23.89 7.15 32.81
N LYS A 34 22.74 6.48 32.94
CA LYS A 34 21.74 6.38 31.87
C LYS A 34 20.64 7.44 32.01
N LYS A 35 20.43 8.20 30.94
CA LYS A 35 19.29 9.11 30.79
C LYS A 35 18.13 8.40 30.06
N ARG A 36 16.90 8.64 30.50
CA ARG A 36 15.67 8.13 29.86
C ARG A 36 14.57 9.15 29.91
N LYS A 37 13.84 9.32 28.81
CA LYS A 37 12.63 10.14 28.75
C LYS A 37 11.55 9.59 29.70
N ARG A 38 10.87 10.46 30.45
CA ARG A 38 9.73 10.11 31.33
C ARG A 38 8.42 10.47 30.65
N THR A 39 7.34 9.81 31.07
CA THR A 39 5.96 10.15 30.70
C THR A 39 5.46 11.39 31.47
N GLU A 40 6.21 12.48 31.40
CA GLU A 40 5.91 13.78 32.01
C GLU A 40 6.34 14.91 31.05
N VAL A 41 5.62 16.03 31.09
CA VAL A 41 5.91 17.25 30.29
C VAL A 41 6.07 18.43 31.22
N ALA A 42 7.12 19.21 31.03
CA ALA A 42 7.36 20.47 31.72
C ALA A 42 6.96 21.63 30.80
N VAL A 43 6.11 22.53 31.29
CA VAL A 43 5.61 23.69 30.57
C VAL A 43 5.97 24.94 31.36
N ALA A 44 6.67 25.87 30.72
CA ALA A 44 6.97 27.20 31.23
C ALA A 44 6.00 28.21 30.61
N LEU A 45 5.40 29.05 31.44
CA LEU A 45 4.44 30.09 31.08
C LEU A 45 4.94 31.45 31.56
N ASP A 46 5.18 32.35 30.61
CA ASP A 46 5.64 33.72 30.91
C ASP A 46 4.73 34.41 31.93
N GLY A 47 5.32 34.99 32.98
CA GLY A 47 4.58 35.70 34.03
C GLY A 47 3.87 34.83 35.07
N GLU A 48 3.95 33.50 34.99
CA GLU A 48 3.38 32.60 36.01
C GLU A 48 4.42 31.67 36.62
N GLY A 49 5.06 30.82 35.80
CA GLY A 49 5.97 29.80 36.33
C GLY A 49 6.15 28.58 35.44
N ILE A 50 6.69 27.52 36.05
CA ILE A 50 6.91 26.22 35.41
C ILE A 50 5.99 25.19 36.03
N PHE A 51 5.25 24.46 35.19
CA PHE A 51 4.28 23.44 35.58
C PHE A 51 4.69 22.10 34.97
N ILE A 52 4.70 21.04 35.78
CA ILE A 52 5.03 19.69 35.31
C ILE A 52 3.80 18.81 35.40
N TYR A 53 3.37 18.25 34.27
CA TYR A 53 2.21 17.38 34.17
C TYR A 53 2.64 15.94 33.91
N SER A 54 1.96 14.99 34.57
CA SER A 54 2.08 13.57 34.24
C SER A 54 1.17 13.21 33.08
N LEU A 55 1.67 12.42 32.12
CA LEU A 55 0.90 12.00 30.95
C LEU A 55 0.08 10.73 31.21
N GLN A 56 0.51 9.91 32.18
CA GLN A 56 -0.20 8.70 32.57
C GLN A 56 -1.47 9.02 33.35
N ASN A 57 -1.35 9.96 34.29
CA ASN A 57 -2.45 10.52 35.04
C ASN A 57 -2.37 12.03 34.81
N PRO A 58 -3.27 12.62 33.99
CA PRO A 58 -3.23 14.04 33.60
C PRO A 58 -3.46 14.98 34.80
N GLN A 59 -2.45 15.04 35.66
CA GLN A 59 -2.44 15.77 36.91
C GLN A 59 -1.13 16.56 36.98
N LEU A 60 -1.25 17.73 37.59
CA LEU A 60 -0.10 18.56 37.94
C LEU A 60 0.73 17.82 38.99
N VAL A 61 1.97 17.51 38.67
CA VAL A 61 2.94 16.85 39.55
C VAL A 61 3.57 17.86 40.50
N THR A 62 4.04 18.99 39.95
CA THR A 62 4.69 20.06 40.72
C THR A 62 4.65 21.36 39.91
N SER A 63 4.72 22.50 40.61
CA SER A 63 4.72 23.83 40.00
C SER A 63 5.68 24.77 40.72
N TYR A 64 6.42 25.56 39.95
CA TYR A 64 7.36 26.55 40.45
C TYR A 64 6.90 27.94 40.03
N ALA A 65 6.37 28.72 40.98
CA ALA A 65 5.91 30.08 40.73
C ALA A 65 7.11 31.03 40.53
N LEU A 66 6.98 31.93 39.57
CA LEU A 66 7.94 33.00 39.30
C LEU A 66 7.23 34.37 39.35
N PRO A 67 7.98 35.47 39.54
CA PRO A 67 7.40 36.81 39.49
C PRO A 67 6.70 37.11 38.16
N PRO A 68 5.60 37.88 38.14
CA PRO A 68 4.87 38.21 36.90
C PRO A 68 5.68 38.92 35.82
N SER A 69 6.81 39.54 36.18
CA SER A 69 7.71 40.20 35.24
C SER A 69 8.68 39.24 34.53
N THR A 70 8.71 37.95 34.88
CA THR A 70 9.67 37.01 34.30
C THR A 70 9.19 36.46 32.96
N THR A 71 10.06 36.50 31.97
CA THR A 71 9.86 35.89 30.65
C THR A 71 10.87 34.77 30.44
N PHE A 72 10.45 33.69 29.80
CA PHE A 72 11.30 32.55 29.49
C PHE A 72 11.95 32.72 28.11
N THR A 73 13.24 32.42 28.01
CA THR A 73 13.97 32.53 26.73
C THR A 73 13.94 31.23 25.92
N GLY A 74 13.53 30.12 26.54
CA GLY A 74 13.47 28.78 25.96
C GLY A 74 12.75 27.76 26.85
N ALA A 75 12.66 26.51 26.38
CA ALA A 75 11.96 25.45 27.09
C ALA A 75 12.68 24.99 28.36
N PRO A 76 11.95 24.64 29.44
CA PRO A 76 12.54 24.18 30.69
C PRO A 76 13.15 22.78 30.53
N TYR A 77 14.26 22.52 31.22
CA TYR A 77 14.88 21.20 31.28
C TYR A 77 14.68 20.61 32.66
N SER A 78 13.84 19.58 32.79
CA SER A 78 13.58 18.89 34.07
C SER A 78 14.22 17.51 34.08
N LEU A 79 14.99 17.24 35.15
CA LEU A 79 15.66 15.98 35.40
C LEU A 79 15.17 15.35 36.71
N TYR A 80 14.61 14.15 36.62
CA TYR A 80 14.14 13.38 37.76
C TYR A 80 15.11 12.24 38.12
N ARG A 81 15.43 12.13 39.40
CA ARG A 81 16.23 11.04 39.97
C ARG A 81 15.38 10.26 40.96
N LYS A 82 15.16 8.99 40.65
CA LYS A 82 14.40 8.09 41.52
C LYS A 82 15.21 7.78 42.79
N GLY A 83 14.62 8.04 43.95
CA GLY A 83 15.13 7.62 45.25
C GLY A 83 14.85 6.15 45.54
N SER A 84 15.53 5.59 46.54
CA SER A 84 15.26 4.27 47.12
C SER A 84 14.38 4.41 48.37
N SER A 85 14.04 3.31 49.07
CA SER A 85 13.30 3.44 50.34
C SER A 85 14.07 4.23 51.42
N LYS A 86 15.40 4.34 51.28
CA LYS A 86 16.28 5.03 52.22
C LYS A 86 16.76 6.40 51.72
N THR A 87 16.50 6.75 50.45
CA THR A 87 17.00 7.98 49.83
C THR A 87 15.87 8.75 49.17
N ALA A 88 15.80 10.06 49.43
CA ALA A 88 14.79 10.93 48.82
C ALA A 88 14.89 10.90 47.28
N SER A 89 13.75 10.93 46.61
CA SER A 89 13.72 11.23 45.18
C SER A 89 14.05 12.71 44.98
N GLN A 90 14.76 13.03 43.91
CA GLN A 90 15.22 14.40 43.64
C GLN A 90 14.76 14.82 42.25
N ARG A 91 14.32 16.06 42.11
CA ARG A 91 14.00 16.69 40.83
C ARG A 91 14.76 17.99 40.70
N PHE A 92 15.36 18.20 39.55
CA PHE A 92 16.08 19.42 39.19
C PHE A 92 15.42 20.01 37.96
N THR A 93 14.86 21.20 38.07
CA THR A 93 14.19 21.89 36.97
C THR A 93 14.95 23.16 36.64
N TYR A 94 15.55 23.19 35.45
CA TYR A 94 16.36 24.30 34.96
C TYR A 94 15.59 25.13 33.95
N ALA A 95 15.71 26.43 34.03
CA ALA A 95 15.13 27.36 33.07
C ALA A 95 16.01 28.60 32.89
N SER A 96 15.93 29.22 31.71
CA SER A 96 16.53 30.53 31.46
C SER A 96 15.43 31.57 31.43
N VAL A 97 15.61 32.61 32.25
CA VAL A 97 14.62 33.67 32.49
C VAL A 97 15.24 35.06 32.32
N THR A 98 14.43 36.01 31.88
CA THR A 98 14.74 37.45 31.77
C THR A 98 13.68 38.25 32.55
N GLY A 99 13.95 39.52 32.89
CA GLY A 99 12.96 40.39 33.55
C GLY A 99 12.81 40.25 35.09
N SER A 100 13.83 39.77 35.81
CA SER A 100 13.85 39.82 37.28
C SER A 100 14.16 41.23 37.77
N ALA A 101 13.36 41.76 38.70
CA ALA A 101 13.26 43.18 39.09
C ALA A 101 14.55 43.81 39.66
N GLN A 102 15.56 44.03 38.81
CA GLN A 102 16.58 45.08 38.95
C GLN A 102 17.51 45.24 37.73
N ASN A 103 17.55 44.31 36.76
CA ASN A 103 18.23 44.46 35.46
C ASN A 103 17.70 43.40 34.48
N ASP A 104 17.56 43.73 33.19
CA ASP A 104 17.11 42.81 32.11
C ASP A 104 18.19 41.78 31.70
N THR A 105 18.98 41.33 32.67
CA THR A 105 20.04 40.36 32.46
C THR A 105 19.46 38.95 32.42
N PRO A 106 19.81 38.12 31.43
CA PRO A 106 19.40 36.72 31.42
C PRO A 106 19.98 35.98 32.63
N GLN A 107 19.16 35.17 33.30
CA GLN A 107 19.55 34.35 34.44
C GLN A 107 19.18 32.89 34.18
N LEU A 108 20.01 31.97 34.66
CA LEU A 108 19.71 30.54 34.70
C LEU A 108 19.23 30.21 36.11
N VAL A 109 18.06 29.60 36.24
CA VAL A 109 17.44 29.25 37.53
C VAL A 109 17.33 27.74 37.63
N CYS A 110 17.60 27.19 38.82
CA CYS A 110 17.36 25.79 39.15
C CYS A 110 16.40 25.71 40.34
N PHE A 111 15.37 24.87 40.19
CA PHE A 111 14.52 24.42 41.29
C PHE A 111 14.91 22.98 41.64
N HIS A 112 15.43 22.80 42.85
CA HIS A 112 15.82 21.50 43.39
C HIS A 112 14.79 21.06 44.42
N GLU A 113 14.01 20.03 44.06
CA GLU A 113 13.01 19.43 44.90
C GLU A 113 13.51 18.08 45.44
N LYS A 114 13.41 17.86 46.75
CA LYS A 114 13.69 16.58 47.41
C LYS A 114 12.41 16.04 48.05
N SER A 115 11.97 14.87 47.63
CA SER A 115 10.77 14.21 48.15
C SER A 115 11.11 12.89 48.86
N LEU A 116 10.68 12.78 50.12
CA LEU A 116 10.75 11.56 50.93
C LEU A 116 9.39 11.31 51.58
N GLY A 117 8.65 10.33 51.05
CA GLY A 117 7.25 10.11 51.45
C GLY A 117 6.38 11.32 51.09
N ALA A 118 5.59 11.82 52.04
CA ALA A 118 4.72 12.99 51.85
C ALA A 118 5.43 14.35 52.05
N LYS A 119 6.70 14.36 52.46
CA LYS A 119 7.47 15.61 52.66
C LYS A 119 8.25 15.94 51.40
N ALA A 120 8.00 17.12 50.84
CA ALA A 120 8.75 17.70 49.72
C ALA A 120 9.39 19.02 50.17
N GLU A 121 10.70 19.15 49.95
CA GLU A 121 11.47 20.37 50.20
C GLU A 121 11.94 20.93 48.85
N THR A 122 11.75 22.23 48.60
CA THR A 122 12.17 22.88 47.34
C THR A 122 13.14 24.01 47.65
N ALA A 123 14.31 23.97 47.01
CA ALA A 123 15.31 25.04 47.04
C ALA A 123 15.43 25.68 45.65
N ARG A 124 15.62 27.00 45.61
CA ARG A 124 15.85 27.76 44.37
C ARG A 124 17.27 28.32 44.36
N THR A 125 18.00 28.08 43.28
CA THR A 125 19.31 28.68 43.02
C THR A 125 19.30 29.35 41.66
N ALA A 126 20.21 30.31 41.46
CA ALA A 126 20.34 31.02 40.20
C ALA A 126 21.80 31.33 39.88
N TYR A 127 22.12 31.36 38.59
CA TYR A 127 23.41 31.74 38.05
C TYR A 127 23.20 32.81 36.97
N THR A 128 23.96 33.89 37.06
CA THR A 128 23.92 34.98 36.06
C THR A 128 25.13 34.84 35.14
N PRO A 129 24.95 34.43 33.88
CA PRO A 129 26.05 34.40 32.92
C PRO A 129 26.60 35.81 32.65
N SER A 130 27.90 35.90 32.41
CA SER A 130 28.58 37.19 32.14
C SER A 130 28.20 37.81 30.78
N SER A 131 27.56 37.03 29.90
CA SER A 131 27.16 37.43 28.55
C SER A 131 25.65 37.53 28.46
N THR A 132 25.14 38.51 27.69
CA THR A 132 23.71 38.65 27.36
C THR A 132 23.25 37.69 26.26
N ALA A 133 24.05 36.66 25.97
CA ALA A 133 23.79 35.66 24.94
C ALA A 133 22.53 34.85 25.23
N ARG A 134 21.81 34.46 24.18
CA ARG A 134 20.60 33.64 24.31
C ARG A 134 20.99 32.18 24.51
N LEU A 135 20.31 31.51 25.44
CA LEU A 135 20.48 30.08 25.63
C LEU A 135 19.89 29.29 24.45
N LEU A 136 20.70 28.41 23.85
CA LEU A 136 20.28 27.48 22.81
C LEU A 136 19.84 26.12 23.38
N ALA A 137 20.59 25.57 24.33
CA ALA A 137 20.34 24.23 24.86
C ALA A 137 20.80 24.06 26.31
N PHE A 138 20.01 23.30 27.08
CA PHE A 138 20.38 22.71 28.37
C PHE A 138 20.54 21.20 28.23
N ASP A 139 21.55 20.63 28.88
CA ASP A 139 21.62 19.19 29.08
C ASP A 139 22.41 18.81 30.35
N ALA A 140 22.10 17.66 30.94
CA ALA A 140 22.80 17.13 32.11
C ALA A 140 24.00 16.26 31.71
N LEU A 141 25.14 16.35 32.37
CA LEU A 141 26.27 15.45 32.18
C LEU A 141 26.32 14.46 33.35
N PRO A 142 26.14 13.13 33.13
CA PRO A 142 26.22 12.16 34.23
C PRO A 142 27.63 12.15 34.82
N VAL A 143 27.72 12.12 36.15
CA VAL A 143 28.99 11.99 36.87
C VAL A 143 28.98 10.68 37.66
N THR A 144 30.04 9.89 37.53
CA THR A 144 30.18 8.61 38.24
C THR A 144 30.29 8.85 39.75
N SER A 145 29.75 7.90 40.53
CA SER A 145 29.98 7.89 41.97
C SER A 145 31.43 7.52 42.26
N GLY A 146 32.13 8.36 43.01
CA GLY A 146 33.50 8.10 43.49
C GLY A 146 33.80 8.92 44.75
N GLY A 147 34.79 8.48 45.53
CA GLY A 147 35.17 9.08 46.81
C GLY A 147 34.13 8.87 47.94
N SER A 148 34.00 9.86 48.84
CA SER A 148 33.10 9.82 50.01
C SER A 148 31.60 10.00 49.68
N SER A 149 31.26 10.26 48.42
CA SER A 149 29.89 10.49 47.97
C SER A 149 29.28 9.20 47.41
N THR A 150 28.27 8.66 48.09
CA THR A 150 27.64 7.37 47.72
C THR A 150 26.55 7.51 46.66
N SER A 151 26.16 8.73 46.28
CA SER A 151 25.08 8.99 45.31
C SER A 151 25.60 9.49 43.97
N ALA A 152 25.15 8.88 42.87
CA ALA A 152 25.43 9.37 41.52
C ALA A 152 24.91 10.81 41.35
N THR A 153 25.75 11.71 40.82
CA THR A 153 25.41 13.13 40.61
C THR A 153 25.40 13.47 39.12
N HIS A 154 25.10 14.72 38.77
CA HIS A 154 25.22 15.22 37.40
C HIS A 154 25.74 16.66 37.44
N ASP A 155 26.43 17.08 36.39
CA ASP A 155 26.69 18.48 36.10
C ASP A 155 25.69 18.95 35.02
N VAL A 156 25.59 20.25 34.78
CA VAL A 156 24.63 20.85 33.84
C VAL A 156 25.40 21.69 32.84
N MET A 157 25.17 21.43 31.57
CA MET A 157 25.78 22.17 30.48
C MET A 157 24.75 23.14 29.89
N ALA A 158 25.14 24.40 29.80
CA ALA A 158 24.40 25.47 29.16
C ALA A 158 25.17 25.93 27.91
N THR A 159 24.51 25.89 26.75
CA THR A 159 25.10 26.30 25.46
C THR A 159 24.41 27.57 24.96
N PHE A 160 25.19 28.58 24.60
CA PHE A 160 24.70 29.88 24.16
C PHE A 160 24.82 30.05 22.64
N ASP A 161 24.03 30.97 22.06
CA ASP A 161 24.03 31.30 20.63
C ASP A 161 25.35 31.88 20.13
N THR A 162 26.10 32.54 21.01
CA THR A 162 27.48 32.97 20.76
C THR A 162 28.44 31.81 20.54
N GLY A 163 28.05 30.59 20.90
CA GLY A 163 28.87 29.39 20.90
C GLY A 163 29.68 29.17 22.17
N ASP A 164 29.47 29.99 23.20
CA ASP A 164 30.04 29.74 24.51
C ASP A 164 29.27 28.61 25.20
N VAL A 165 30.00 27.74 25.89
CA VAL A 165 29.46 26.62 26.66
C VAL A 165 30.02 26.69 28.07
N ILE A 166 29.11 26.61 29.03
CA ILE A 166 29.46 26.61 30.45
C ILE A 166 28.92 25.31 31.07
N CYS A 167 29.76 24.65 31.85
CA CYS A 167 29.38 23.51 32.67
C CYS A 167 29.32 23.95 34.13
N LEU A 168 28.19 23.71 34.77
CA LEU A 168 27.85 24.09 36.14
C LEU A 168 27.57 22.84 36.97
N SER A 169 27.66 22.94 38.29
CA SER A 169 27.13 21.91 39.20
C SER A 169 25.60 21.78 39.07
N ALA A 170 25.02 20.66 39.54
CA ALA A 170 23.56 20.43 39.53
C ALA A 170 22.73 21.54 40.20
N ASP A 171 23.31 22.30 41.14
CA ASP A 171 22.65 23.41 41.82
C ASP A 171 22.99 24.79 41.21
N LEU A 172 23.70 24.83 40.07
CA LEU A 172 24.17 26.03 39.38
C LEU A 172 25.14 26.93 40.19
N GLN A 173 25.62 26.50 41.35
CA GLN A 173 26.44 27.35 42.21
C GLN A 173 27.92 27.36 41.82
N ILE A 174 28.43 26.25 41.28
CA ILE A 174 29.86 26.07 40.98
C ILE A 174 30.06 25.95 39.49
N VAL A 175 30.83 26.87 38.90
CA VAL A 175 31.31 26.74 37.52
C VAL A 175 32.41 25.68 37.48
N ARG A 176 32.16 24.60 36.73
CA ARG A 176 33.13 23.51 36.54
C ARG A 176 34.17 23.86 35.49
N TRP A 177 33.72 24.39 34.36
CA TRP A 177 34.56 24.88 33.26
C TRP A 177 33.71 25.74 32.32
N ALA A 178 34.39 26.59 31.55
CA ALA A 178 33.80 27.35 30.44
C ALA A 178 34.69 27.21 29.21
N ALA A 179 34.10 27.05 28.04
CA ALA A 179 34.82 26.89 26.77
C ALA A 179 33.99 27.41 25.59
N SER A 180 34.64 27.69 24.47
CA SER A 180 33.96 28.17 23.26
C SER A 180 33.96 27.10 22.17
N LEU A 181 32.80 26.86 21.56
CA LEU A 181 32.66 25.95 20.42
C LEU A 181 33.26 26.53 19.14
N LYS A 182 33.37 27.85 19.04
CA LYS A 182 33.98 28.49 17.86
C LYS A 182 35.47 28.18 17.70
N SER A 183 36.19 28.00 18.82
CA SER A 183 37.60 27.62 18.77
C SER A 183 37.81 26.14 18.46
N THR A 184 36.86 25.28 18.86
CA THR A 184 36.97 23.81 18.75
C THR A 184 36.29 23.24 17.49
N ALA A 185 35.26 23.92 16.98
CA ALA A 185 34.53 23.58 15.76
C ALA A 185 34.44 24.82 14.83
N PRO A 186 35.57 25.33 14.30
CA PRO A 186 35.61 26.58 13.53
C PRO A 186 34.81 26.53 12.23
N ARG A 187 34.49 25.32 11.73
CA ARG A 187 33.68 25.15 10.51
C ARG A 187 32.19 25.43 10.75
N ALA A 188 31.72 25.44 12.00
CA ALA A 188 30.30 25.60 12.33
C ALA A 188 29.72 26.98 12.00
N GLY A 189 30.52 28.06 11.99
CA GLY A 189 29.98 29.41 11.75
C GLY A 189 28.99 29.85 12.84
N ALA A 190 27.78 30.26 12.46
CA ALA A 190 26.70 30.57 13.39
C ALA A 190 26.02 29.26 13.83
N ILE A 191 25.90 29.05 15.14
CA ILE A 191 25.36 27.80 15.69
C ILE A 191 23.83 27.88 15.69
N GLU A 192 23.19 26.91 15.03
CA GLU A 192 21.73 26.87 14.89
C GLU A 192 21.10 25.85 15.84
N ASN A 193 21.76 24.71 16.08
CA ASN A 193 21.25 23.69 16.98
C ASN A 193 22.38 22.90 17.66
N VAL A 194 22.16 22.54 18.93
CA VAL A 194 23.09 21.74 19.72
C VAL A 194 22.32 20.64 20.41
N SER A 195 22.80 19.40 20.27
CA SER A 195 22.26 18.25 20.98
C SER A 195 23.38 17.35 21.49
N THR A 196 23.09 16.53 22.47
CA THR A 196 24.06 15.63 23.10
C THR A 196 23.65 14.18 22.90
N ALA A 197 24.64 13.31 22.73
CA ALA A 197 24.45 11.87 22.64
C ALA A 197 25.59 11.14 23.35
N THR A 198 25.36 9.90 23.78
CA THR A 198 26.44 9.08 24.35
C THR A 198 27.41 8.65 23.26
N ALA A 199 28.70 8.49 23.59
CA ALA A 199 29.71 7.99 22.66
C ALA A 199 29.29 6.62 22.09
N LYS A 200 28.68 5.74 22.90
CA LYS A 200 28.09 4.47 22.45
C LYS A 200 27.03 4.65 21.35
N ALA A 201 26.13 5.63 21.49
CA ALA A 201 25.12 5.91 20.47
C ALA A 201 25.77 6.47 19.19
N VAL A 202 26.70 7.41 19.33
CA VAL A 202 27.42 8.00 18.21
C VAL A 202 28.22 6.96 17.41
N ILE A 203 28.96 6.07 18.08
CA ILE A 203 29.71 4.97 17.44
C ILE A 203 28.77 4.04 16.67
N ARG A 204 27.60 3.73 17.21
CA ARG A 204 26.62 2.83 16.58
C ARG A 204 25.97 3.42 15.33
N GLY A 205 25.82 4.75 15.26
CA GLY A 205 25.13 5.43 14.16
C GLY A 205 26.04 6.39 13.40
N LEU A 206 26.22 7.61 13.90
CA LEU A 206 26.97 8.69 13.22
C LEU A 206 28.43 8.36 12.86
N LEU A 207 29.07 7.39 13.53
CA LEU A 207 30.44 6.93 13.24
C LEU A 207 30.48 5.45 12.84
N ARG A 208 29.36 4.87 12.41
CA ARG A 208 29.24 3.42 12.10
C ARG A 208 30.27 2.95 11.07
N SER A 209 30.51 3.75 10.02
CA SER A 209 31.53 3.47 9.00
C SER A 209 32.82 4.28 9.18
N ARG A 210 33.09 4.76 10.41
CA ARG A 210 34.26 5.61 10.76
C ARG A 210 34.96 5.08 12.01
N GLU A 211 35.46 3.85 11.90
CA GLU A 211 36.20 3.18 12.97
C GLU A 211 37.47 3.96 13.38
N ASP A 212 38.06 4.70 12.44
CA ASP A 212 39.20 5.60 12.67
C ASP A 212 38.92 6.64 13.77
N ILE A 213 37.72 7.23 13.78
CA ILE A 213 37.31 8.20 14.81
C ILE A 213 36.73 7.46 16.02
N ALA A 214 36.01 6.36 15.82
CA ALA A 214 35.46 5.58 16.92
C ALA A 214 36.56 5.08 17.88
N ALA A 215 37.73 4.71 17.35
CA ALA A 215 38.91 4.34 18.14
C ALA A 215 39.39 5.48 19.06
N VAL A 216 39.19 6.75 18.68
CA VAL A 216 39.54 7.92 19.53
C VAL A 216 38.66 8.01 20.77
N LEU A 217 37.40 7.55 20.67
CA LEU A 217 36.46 7.45 21.79
C LEU A 217 36.65 6.16 22.60
N ALA A 218 37.08 5.08 21.96
CA ALA A 218 37.31 3.75 22.54
C ALA A 218 38.80 3.43 22.75
N ALA A 219 39.61 4.43 23.10
CA ALA A 219 41.08 4.39 23.03
C ALA A 219 41.79 3.32 23.91
N SER A 220 41.07 2.49 24.67
CA SER A 220 41.62 1.33 25.39
C SER A 220 40.82 0.07 25.03
N ALA A 221 41.50 -1.02 24.67
CA ALA A 221 40.90 -2.32 24.35
C ALA A 221 40.06 -2.91 25.51
N ASP A 222 40.21 -2.36 26.72
CA ASP A 222 39.52 -2.76 27.96
C ASP A 222 38.42 -1.75 28.38
N THR A 223 38.06 -0.79 27.52
CA THR A 223 36.97 0.16 27.82
C THR A 223 35.64 -0.56 27.89
N GLY A 224 35.20 -0.92 29.10
CA GLY A 224 33.88 -1.46 29.35
C GLY A 224 32.78 -0.56 28.76
N SER A 225 31.66 -1.18 28.34
CA SER A 225 30.48 -0.50 27.78
C SER A 225 30.03 0.74 28.58
N ASP A 226 30.32 0.78 29.88
CA ASP A 226 29.92 1.86 30.78
C ASP A 226 30.69 3.17 30.55
N LEU A 227 31.96 3.12 30.14
CA LEU A 227 32.75 4.35 29.85
C LEU A 227 32.27 5.03 28.57
N LEU A 228 31.88 4.25 27.56
CA LEU A 228 31.27 4.76 26.32
C LEU A 228 29.84 5.28 26.55
N GLU A 229 29.15 4.80 27.58
CA GLU A 229 27.85 5.34 28.00
C GLU A 229 28.01 6.63 28.84
N LEU A 230 29.09 6.75 29.61
CA LEU A 230 29.42 7.95 30.38
C LEU A 230 29.88 9.11 29.49
N THR A 231 30.74 8.83 28.51
CA THR A 231 31.31 9.84 27.61
C THR A 231 30.20 10.44 26.75
N GLN A 232 30.00 11.76 26.83
CA GLN A 232 29.03 12.48 26.01
C GLN A 232 29.71 13.12 24.80
N VAL A 233 29.00 13.16 23.68
CA VAL A 233 29.42 13.80 22.43
C VAL A 233 28.39 14.87 22.08
N LEU A 234 28.88 16.08 21.85
CA LEU A 234 28.10 17.20 21.38
C LEU A 234 27.97 17.14 19.86
N CYS A 235 26.73 17.16 19.37
CA CYS A 235 26.38 17.27 17.97
C CYS A 235 25.99 18.72 17.69
N VAL A 236 26.89 19.48 17.07
CA VAL A 236 26.75 20.92 16.79
C VAL A 236 26.39 21.10 15.33
N ILE A 237 25.20 21.65 15.06
CA ILE A 237 24.79 22.07 13.72
C ILE A 237 24.99 23.58 13.62
N GLY A 238 25.76 24.00 12.62
CA GLY A 238 26.01 25.40 12.36
C GLY A 238 26.03 25.73 10.88
N ARG A 239 25.77 26.99 10.56
CA ARG A 239 25.70 27.53 9.21
C ARG A 239 26.66 28.70 9.05
N LYS A 240 27.45 28.68 7.98
CA LYS A 240 28.25 29.84 7.57
C LYS A 240 27.38 30.81 6.76
N THR A 241 27.63 32.10 6.90
CA THR A 241 27.04 33.15 6.03
C THR A 241 27.36 32.82 4.58
N ASN A 242 26.39 32.30 3.82
CA ASN A 242 26.50 31.81 2.43
C ASN A 242 27.19 30.44 2.21
N GLY A 243 27.41 29.65 3.28
CA GLY A 243 28.02 28.32 3.19
C GLY A 243 27.02 27.16 3.40
N PRO A 244 27.46 25.90 3.21
CA PRO A 244 26.65 24.74 3.55
C PRO A 244 26.38 24.68 5.07
N THR A 245 25.27 24.04 5.45
CA THR A 245 25.04 23.62 6.84
C THR A 245 26.08 22.57 7.20
N THR A 246 26.66 22.67 8.39
CA THR A 246 27.72 21.78 8.85
C THR A 246 27.30 21.07 10.13
N LEU A 247 27.69 19.81 10.28
CA LEU A 247 27.59 19.06 11.52
C LEU A 247 28.98 18.83 12.07
N SER A 248 29.22 19.23 13.32
CA SER A 248 30.48 18.94 14.03
C SER A 248 30.23 18.09 15.27
N LEU A 249 31.03 17.04 15.42
CA LEU A 249 31.04 16.19 16.61
C LEU A 249 32.20 16.58 17.51
N VAL A 250 31.89 16.85 18.77
CA VAL A 250 32.87 17.25 19.78
C VAL A 250 32.68 16.37 21.01
N ALA A 251 33.69 15.58 21.37
CA ALA A 251 33.66 14.78 22.58
C ALA A 251 33.85 15.67 23.81
N ILE A 252 33.04 15.42 24.83
CA ILE A 252 33.15 16.03 26.15
C ILE A 252 33.94 15.07 27.04
N GLN A 253 35.03 15.56 27.63
CA GLN A 253 35.82 14.73 28.55
C GLN A 253 35.00 14.41 29.81
N PRO A 254 34.82 13.13 30.16
CA PRO A 254 34.08 12.77 31.37
C PRO A 254 34.88 13.22 32.60
N ARG A 255 34.18 13.83 33.54
CA ARG A 255 34.76 14.22 34.83
C ARG A 255 34.87 12.98 35.73
N SER A 256 36.06 12.68 36.23
CA SER A 256 36.22 11.81 37.39
C SER A 256 36.17 12.66 38.67
N PRO A 257 35.53 12.18 39.75
CA PRO A 257 35.46 12.92 41.02
C PRO A 257 36.83 13.09 41.69
N ASP A 258 37.80 12.22 41.37
CA ASP A 258 39.10 12.11 42.05
C ASP A 258 40.27 12.81 41.31
N LEU A 259 40.10 13.28 40.06
CA LEU A 259 41.13 14.07 39.35
C LEU A 259 40.71 15.55 39.21
N THR A 260 41.64 16.45 39.50
CA THR A 260 41.57 17.85 39.10
C THR A 260 41.74 17.97 37.58
N THR A 261 40.62 18.12 36.85
CA THR A 261 40.57 18.24 35.39
C THR A 261 40.99 19.61 34.84
N ALA A 262 41.54 20.50 35.67
CA ALA A 262 41.76 21.91 35.34
C ALA A 262 42.79 22.18 34.20
N GLN A 263 43.60 21.19 33.81
CA GLN A 263 44.66 21.38 32.80
C GLN A 263 44.34 20.83 31.40
N LEU A 264 43.19 20.18 31.18
CA LEU A 264 42.82 19.63 29.88
C LEU A 264 41.68 20.42 29.24
N SER A 265 41.73 20.60 27.92
CA SER A 265 40.61 21.16 27.16
C SER A 265 39.36 20.29 27.40
N PRO A 266 38.22 20.87 27.84
CA PRO A 266 37.00 20.10 28.13
C PRO A 266 36.41 19.46 26.86
N PHE A 267 36.77 20.01 25.70
CA PHE A 267 36.32 19.57 24.39
C PHE A 267 37.46 18.97 23.58
N LYS A 268 37.16 17.86 22.91
CA LYS A 268 38.00 17.26 21.88
C LYS A 268 37.20 17.18 20.59
N HIS A 269 37.60 17.93 19.58
CA HIS A 269 37.00 17.85 18.25
C HIS A 269 37.23 16.44 17.67
N LEU A 270 36.17 15.86 17.09
CA LEU A 270 36.24 14.54 16.47
C LEU A 270 36.22 14.66 14.94
N VAL A 271 35.17 15.30 14.41
CA VAL A 271 34.96 15.43 12.95
C VAL A 271 33.95 16.53 12.66
N SER A 272 34.07 17.17 11.50
CA SER A 272 33.07 18.08 10.95
C SER A 272 32.72 17.66 9.53
N TRP A 273 31.44 17.60 9.21
CA TRP A 273 30.94 17.35 7.86
C TRP A 273 30.16 18.54 7.33
N ASP A 274 30.31 18.80 6.04
CA ASP A 274 29.47 19.74 5.31
C ASP A 274 28.28 18.94 4.74
N LEU A 275 27.05 19.29 5.12
CA LEU A 275 25.84 18.60 4.68
C LEU A 275 25.56 18.91 3.20
N PRO A 276 25.18 17.91 2.38
CA PRO A 276 24.79 18.12 1.00
C PRO A 276 23.71 19.18 0.85
N LYS A 277 23.86 20.06 -0.15
CA LYS A 277 22.84 21.08 -0.46
C LYS A 277 21.60 20.41 -1.06
N PRO A 278 20.38 20.82 -0.67
CA PRO A 278 19.16 20.32 -1.28
C PRO A 278 19.04 20.78 -2.73
N THR A 279 18.29 20.02 -3.53
CA THR A 279 18.12 20.29 -4.97
C THR A 279 17.32 21.56 -5.20
N ASN A 280 16.30 21.80 -4.36
CA ASN A 280 15.46 22.98 -4.40
C ASN A 280 15.70 23.88 -3.18
N ALA A 281 16.92 24.38 -3.02
CA ALA A 281 17.23 25.30 -1.92
C ALA A 281 16.36 26.58 -2.00
N PRO A 282 15.55 26.90 -0.97
CA PRO A 282 14.84 28.17 -0.93
C PRO A 282 15.85 29.33 -0.91
N LYS A 283 15.59 30.37 -1.73
CA LYS A 283 16.49 31.52 -1.90
C LYS A 283 16.71 32.33 -0.61
N ALA A 284 15.79 32.23 0.35
CA ALA A 284 15.91 32.79 1.70
C ALA A 284 15.01 31.99 2.66
N MET A 285 15.54 31.58 3.82
CA MET A 285 14.73 30.99 4.88
C MET A 285 14.00 32.08 5.66
N LYS A 286 12.68 31.95 5.83
CA LYS A 286 11.88 32.92 6.58
C LYS A 286 11.82 32.59 8.07
N ALA A 287 11.80 31.30 8.41
CA ALA A 287 11.74 30.80 9.78
C ALA A 287 13.03 30.10 10.22
N SER A 288 13.27 30.05 11.54
CA SER A 288 14.35 29.25 12.11
C SER A 288 14.10 27.75 11.86
N PRO A 289 15.07 27.01 11.30
CA PRO A 289 14.90 25.58 11.05
C PRO A 289 14.68 24.79 12.34
N HIS A 290 13.83 23.77 12.26
CA HIS A 290 13.69 22.79 13.34
C HIS A 290 14.58 21.58 13.05
N TYR A 291 15.24 21.08 14.10
CA TYR A 291 16.25 20.03 13.99
C TYR A 291 15.90 18.82 14.86
N SER A 292 16.09 17.62 14.32
CA SER A 292 16.01 16.36 15.07
C SER A 292 17.19 15.46 14.69
N ILE A 293 18.07 15.20 15.65
CA ILE A 293 19.25 14.34 15.46
C ILE A 293 19.03 13.01 16.19
N HIS A 294 19.22 11.90 15.49
CA HIS A 294 19.21 10.57 16.10
C HIS A 294 20.58 9.89 15.96
N ALA A 295 21.46 10.19 16.92
CA ALA A 295 22.84 9.75 16.91
C ALA A 295 23.01 8.22 16.74
N ALA A 296 22.12 7.41 17.34
CA ALA A 296 22.21 5.95 17.29
C ALA A 296 21.92 5.32 15.93
N ASN A 297 21.20 6.02 15.04
CA ASN A 297 20.96 5.57 13.67
C ASN A 297 21.76 6.37 12.64
N GLY A 298 22.40 7.46 13.06
CA GLY A 298 23.13 8.34 12.15
C GLY A 298 22.23 9.20 11.27
N ILE A 299 20.99 9.49 11.69
CA ILE A 299 20.02 10.23 10.85
C ILE A 299 19.78 11.62 11.43
N ILE A 300 19.67 12.61 10.54
CA ILE A 300 19.31 13.99 10.86
C ILE A 300 18.12 14.42 10.01
N HIS A 301 17.09 14.96 10.64
CA HIS A 301 15.97 15.62 9.96
C HIS A 301 16.03 17.12 10.23
N ILE A 302 15.83 17.90 9.17
CA ILE A 302 15.82 19.37 9.20
C ILE A 302 14.53 19.82 8.53
N LEU A 303 13.66 20.50 9.27
CA LEU A 303 12.51 21.20 8.70
C LEU A 303 12.89 22.66 8.45
N ALA A 304 13.06 23.02 7.19
CA ALA A 304 13.39 24.34 6.70
C ALA A 304 12.19 24.92 5.93
N ASP A 305 11.50 25.89 6.54
CA ASP A 305 10.22 26.42 6.06
C ASP A 305 9.20 25.30 5.81
N THR A 306 8.95 24.94 4.55
CA THR A 306 8.00 23.89 4.14
C THR A 306 8.70 22.61 3.67
N THR A 307 10.03 22.56 3.73
CA THR A 307 10.82 21.44 3.22
C THR A 307 11.46 20.65 4.36
N LEU A 308 11.25 19.34 4.37
CA LEU A 308 11.85 18.42 5.31
C LEU A 308 12.96 17.64 4.61
N LEU A 309 14.17 17.86 5.09
CA LEU A 309 15.39 17.26 4.58
C LEU A 309 15.83 16.15 5.55
N SER A 310 16.03 14.94 5.03
CA SER A 310 16.55 13.83 5.83
C SER A 310 17.92 13.38 5.32
N TYR A 311 18.90 13.41 6.21
CA TYR A 311 20.28 13.07 5.95
C TYR A 311 20.66 11.78 6.66
N ASP A 312 21.37 10.92 5.95
CA ASP A 312 22.02 9.73 6.50
C ASP A 312 23.54 9.99 6.60
N LEU A 313 24.07 9.84 7.82
CA LEU A 313 25.48 10.00 8.17
C LEU A 313 26.07 8.70 8.71
N SER A 314 25.39 7.56 8.55
CA SER A 314 25.92 6.28 8.98
C SER A 314 27.06 5.77 8.10
N ASP A 315 27.14 6.25 6.85
CA ASP A 315 28.22 6.00 5.91
C ASP A 315 29.39 7.01 6.10
N THR A 316 30.49 6.81 5.38
CA THR A 316 31.70 7.64 5.43
C THR A 316 31.47 9.12 5.08
N VAL A 317 30.50 9.40 4.21
CA VAL A 317 30.13 10.73 3.73
C VAL A 317 28.62 10.94 3.93
N PRO A 318 28.17 12.10 4.46
CA PRO A 318 26.74 12.38 4.61
C PRO A 318 26.01 12.36 3.27
N ARG A 319 24.85 11.73 3.23
CA ARG A 319 23.97 11.68 2.05
C ARG A 319 22.62 12.30 2.39
N LEU A 320 22.13 13.16 1.51
CA LEU A 320 20.73 13.58 1.50
C LEU A 320 19.94 12.47 0.79
N TYR A 321 19.09 11.73 1.51
CA TYR A 321 18.32 10.62 0.92
C TYR A 321 16.84 10.95 0.71
N SER A 322 16.34 11.99 1.37
CA SER A 322 14.95 12.42 1.26
C SER A 322 14.83 13.95 1.32
N GLU A 323 14.06 14.50 0.38
CA GLU A 323 13.68 15.91 0.29
C GLU A 323 12.17 15.96 0.07
N LEU A 324 11.44 16.23 1.16
CA LEU A 324 9.97 16.25 1.18
C LEU A 324 9.45 17.67 1.27
N THR A 325 8.66 18.09 0.29
CA THR A 325 7.91 19.35 0.37
C THR A 325 6.59 19.11 1.09
N LEU A 326 6.53 19.47 2.37
CA LEU A 326 5.27 19.59 3.07
C LEU A 326 4.56 20.83 2.53
N GLY A 327 3.24 20.82 2.39
CA GLY A 327 2.49 21.98 1.88
C GLY A 327 2.75 23.28 2.68
N SER A 328 2.13 24.39 2.27
CA SER A 328 2.39 25.76 2.74
C SER A 328 2.32 26.05 4.24
N ASP A 329 1.92 25.09 5.08
CA ASP A 329 1.48 25.32 6.46
C ASP A 329 2.09 24.37 7.51
N ALA A 330 3.10 23.56 7.17
CA ALA A 330 3.74 22.67 8.14
C ALA A 330 4.60 23.47 9.14
N ASN A 331 4.26 23.40 10.43
CA ASN A 331 4.85 24.26 11.46
C ASN A 331 5.73 23.51 12.46
N SER A 332 5.44 22.22 12.69
CA SER A 332 6.25 21.38 13.56
C SER A 332 6.29 19.95 13.06
N PHE A 333 7.38 19.26 13.36
CA PHE A 333 7.55 17.85 13.07
C PHE A 333 8.12 17.09 14.27
N LEU A 334 7.89 15.79 14.29
CA LEU A 334 8.32 14.89 15.32
C LEU A 334 8.63 13.52 14.71
N ARG A 335 9.79 12.98 15.06
CA ARG A 335 10.19 11.66 14.59
C ARG A 335 9.51 10.56 15.39
N LEU A 336 8.85 9.62 14.70
CA LEU A 336 8.24 8.43 15.29
C LEU A 336 9.19 7.23 15.24
N SER A 337 9.82 7.05 14.08
CA SER A 337 10.80 5.99 13.81
C SER A 337 11.97 6.56 12.97
N PRO A 338 13.00 5.80 12.60
CA PRO A 338 14.14 6.32 11.82
C PRO A 338 13.71 7.03 10.53
N ASP A 339 12.73 6.48 9.82
CA ASP A 339 12.25 6.99 8.53
C ASP A 339 10.81 7.54 8.58
N ILE A 340 10.08 7.30 9.67
CA ILE A 340 8.69 7.76 9.80
C ILE A 340 8.61 9.04 10.64
N ILE A 341 7.98 10.06 10.06
CA ILE A 341 7.95 11.42 10.59
C ILE A 341 6.49 11.89 10.69
N PHE A 342 6.10 12.32 11.88
CA PHE A 342 4.83 12.97 12.15
C PHE A 342 4.98 14.47 11.97
N THR A 343 4.04 15.09 11.26
CA THR A 343 4.04 16.54 11.03
C THR A 343 2.67 17.12 11.29
N THR A 344 2.65 18.38 11.72
CA THR A 344 1.40 19.11 11.94
C THR A 344 1.40 20.40 11.12
N SER A 345 0.24 20.69 10.54
CA SER A 345 -0.11 21.99 9.99
C SER A 345 -1.22 22.62 10.84
N ARG A 346 -1.72 23.80 10.44
CA ARG A 346 -2.83 24.46 11.14
C ARG A 346 -4.12 23.64 11.17
N GLN A 347 -4.37 22.86 10.13
CA GLN A 347 -5.65 22.15 9.93
C GLN A 347 -5.48 20.64 9.73
N THR A 348 -4.25 20.12 9.65
CA THR A 348 -4.05 18.69 9.37
C THR A 348 -2.82 18.16 10.09
N CYS A 349 -2.88 16.93 10.58
CA CYS A 349 -1.68 16.16 10.92
C CYS A 349 -1.41 15.11 9.85
N ARG A 350 -0.13 14.85 9.57
CA ARG A 350 0.30 13.95 8.50
C ARG A 350 1.49 13.10 8.93
N ILE A 351 1.48 11.83 8.53
CA ILE A 351 2.58 10.89 8.72
C ILE A 351 3.25 10.68 7.37
N PHE A 352 4.55 11.01 7.31
CA PHE A 352 5.38 10.80 6.15
C PHE A 352 6.39 9.70 6.39
N ASP A 353 6.70 8.98 5.33
CA ASP A 353 7.83 8.08 5.25
C ASP A 353 8.91 8.69 4.37
N ALA A 354 10.03 9.07 5.00
CA ALA A 354 11.18 9.68 4.36
C ALA A 354 11.92 8.70 3.44
N LYS A 355 11.88 7.39 3.69
CA LYS A 355 12.64 6.42 2.88
C LYS A 355 12.09 6.29 1.47
N TYR A 356 10.77 6.27 1.33
CA TYR A 356 10.09 6.15 0.04
C TYR A 356 9.41 7.45 -0.42
N ASN A 357 9.56 8.54 0.34
CA ASN A 357 8.89 9.82 0.12
C ASN A 357 7.37 9.68 -0.05
N THR A 358 6.73 8.95 0.87
CA THR A 358 5.30 8.65 0.78
C THR A 358 4.50 9.26 1.91
N LEU A 359 3.27 9.67 1.60
CA LEU A 359 2.28 10.05 2.60
C LEU A 359 1.60 8.78 3.09
N GLN A 360 1.84 8.41 4.34
CA GLN A 360 1.23 7.22 4.93
C GLN A 360 -0.17 7.52 5.47
N MET A 361 -0.37 8.73 5.99
CA MET A 361 -1.63 9.16 6.56
C MET A 361 -1.73 10.69 6.54
N ALA A 362 -2.94 11.20 6.32
CA ALA A 362 -3.34 12.55 6.65
C ALA A 362 -4.65 12.52 7.44
N HIS A 363 -4.75 13.37 8.45
CA HIS A 363 -5.95 13.53 9.27
C HIS A 363 -6.24 15.02 9.45
N SER A 364 -7.50 15.41 9.28
CA SER A 364 -7.97 16.79 9.51
C SER A 364 -8.04 17.05 11.01
N LEU A 365 -7.51 18.19 11.43
CA LEU A 365 -7.64 18.70 12.79
C LEU A 365 -8.82 19.66 12.77
N ASP A 366 -10.02 19.17 13.12
CA ASP A 366 -11.17 20.06 13.24
C ASP A 366 -10.85 21.15 14.28
N PRO A 367 -11.11 22.44 13.98
CA PRO A 367 -10.97 23.48 14.97
C PRO A 367 -11.91 23.13 16.13
N ILE A 368 -11.34 22.97 17.33
CA ILE A 368 -12.11 22.72 18.54
C ILE A 368 -12.94 23.98 18.84
N SER A 369 -14.08 24.11 18.16
CA SER A 369 -15.11 25.09 18.42
C SER A 369 -16.46 24.39 18.50
N SER A 370 -16.88 24.11 19.73
CA SER A 370 -18.28 24.10 20.20
C SER A 370 -19.24 23.08 19.52
N ILE A 371 -19.65 21.98 20.18
CA ILE A 371 -20.96 21.72 20.88
C ILE A 371 -21.22 20.18 20.79
N PRO A 372 -22.12 19.46 21.54
CA PRO A 372 -22.82 19.68 22.81
C PRO A 372 -22.46 18.65 23.92
N ASN A 373 -22.99 18.89 25.13
CA ASN A 373 -22.98 18.02 26.31
C ASN A 373 -23.26 16.53 26.05
N ALA A 374 -22.40 15.65 26.57
CA ALA A 374 -22.79 14.40 27.20
C ALA A 374 -21.77 13.95 28.27
N ALA A 375 -22.23 13.97 29.52
CA ALA A 375 -21.75 13.21 30.68
C ALA A 375 -20.27 13.34 31.14
N SER A 376 -19.98 14.33 31.99
CA SER A 376 -19.31 14.08 33.29
C SER A 376 -19.52 15.26 34.27
N PRO A 377 -19.68 15.02 35.58
CA PRO A 377 -20.01 16.05 36.54
C PRO A 377 -18.74 16.68 37.13
N ALA A 378 -18.80 18.00 37.35
CA ALA A 378 -17.90 18.86 38.15
C ALA A 378 -17.09 19.90 37.36
N LYS A 379 -17.77 20.95 36.85
CA LYS A 379 -17.16 22.26 36.59
C LYS A 379 -17.81 23.32 37.48
N LYS A 380 -17.06 23.84 38.45
CA LYS A 380 -17.37 25.11 39.12
C LYS A 380 -16.93 26.26 38.20
N ARG A 381 -17.84 27.24 38.06
CA ARG A 381 -17.80 28.45 37.22
C ARG A 381 -16.43 29.11 37.05
N LYS A 382 -16.11 29.56 35.83
CA LYS A 382 -15.58 30.91 35.64
C LYS A 382 -16.07 31.58 34.36
N LEU A 383 -16.37 32.86 34.58
CA LEU A 383 -16.96 33.97 33.83
C LEU A 383 -16.60 34.09 32.34
N ALA A 384 -17.61 34.35 31.50
CA ALA A 384 -17.49 34.68 30.08
C ALA A 384 -16.94 36.12 29.88
N GLN A 385 -15.99 36.26 28.95
CA GLN A 385 -15.59 37.55 28.37
C GLN A 385 -15.95 37.56 26.87
N PRO A 386 -16.26 38.73 26.30
CA PRO A 386 -16.95 38.82 25.01
C PRO A 386 -16.02 38.51 23.84
N ALA A 387 -16.61 37.90 22.82
CA ALA A 387 -15.97 37.57 21.56
C ALA A 387 -15.75 38.83 20.72
N THR A 388 -14.49 39.09 20.37
CA THR A 388 -14.13 39.94 19.24
C THR A 388 -12.91 39.35 18.52
N GLU A 389 -13.08 39.25 17.20
CA GLU A 389 -12.09 39.19 16.12
C GLU A 389 -11.48 37.82 15.75
N ASP A 390 -11.40 37.62 14.43
CA ASP A 390 -11.07 36.42 13.67
C ASP A 390 -9.97 35.55 14.30
N ARG A 391 -10.37 34.41 14.89
CA ARG A 391 -9.42 33.41 15.39
C ARG A 391 -8.79 32.68 14.21
N THR A 392 -7.67 33.21 13.70
CA THR A 392 -6.72 32.40 12.93
C THR A 392 -6.24 31.26 13.84
N SER A 393 -6.65 30.02 13.55
CA SER A 393 -6.29 28.84 14.36
C SER A 393 -4.78 28.78 14.62
N SER A 394 -4.38 28.78 15.91
CA SER A 394 -2.98 28.68 16.31
C SER A 394 -2.40 27.31 15.88
N PRO A 395 -1.12 27.23 15.50
CA PRO A 395 -0.53 25.95 15.12
C PRO A 395 -0.27 25.05 16.34
N TYR A 396 -0.35 23.74 16.12
CA TYR A 396 0.09 22.74 17.08
C TYR A 396 1.63 22.68 17.14
N HIS A 397 2.19 22.78 18.35
CA HIS A 397 3.63 22.64 18.57
C HIS A 397 3.95 21.27 19.17
N LEU A 398 4.54 20.38 18.36
CA LEU A 398 4.90 19.03 18.77
C LEU A 398 6.07 19.02 19.78
N ILE A 399 5.90 18.29 20.88
CA ILE A 399 6.89 18.19 21.96
C ILE A 399 7.61 16.84 21.91
N ALA A 400 6.85 15.76 21.84
CA ALA A 400 7.33 14.46 22.27
C ALA A 400 6.46 13.30 21.76
N TYR A 401 7.13 12.23 21.33
CA TYR A 401 6.51 10.93 21.05
C TYR A 401 6.88 9.92 22.14
N HIS A 402 5.90 9.14 22.62
CA HIS A 402 6.07 8.07 23.59
C HIS A 402 5.68 6.73 22.98
N ALA A 403 6.66 6.03 22.42
CA ALA A 403 6.47 4.77 21.72
C ALA A 403 5.79 3.67 22.57
N ASP A 404 5.97 3.67 23.90
CA ASP A 404 5.35 2.67 24.79
C ASP A 404 3.82 2.84 24.89
N GLN A 405 3.31 4.04 24.66
CA GLN A 405 1.88 4.39 24.72
C GLN A 405 1.30 4.79 23.36
N ASP A 406 2.14 4.76 22.31
CA ASP A 406 1.81 5.26 20.97
C ASP A 406 1.16 6.66 20.98
N LEU A 407 1.68 7.52 21.84
CA LEU A 407 1.11 8.84 22.14
C LEU A 407 2.05 9.95 21.66
N VAL A 408 1.53 10.81 20.78
CA VAL A 408 2.14 12.08 20.37
C VAL A 408 1.57 13.21 21.22
N ILE A 409 2.43 14.12 21.66
CA ILE A 409 2.05 15.23 22.53
C ILE A 409 2.41 16.54 21.85
N ALA A 410 1.45 17.45 21.86
CA ALA A 410 1.59 18.81 21.37
C ALA A 410 1.09 19.81 22.41
N VAL A 411 1.54 21.06 22.28
CA VAL A 411 0.88 22.22 22.90
C VAL A 411 0.07 22.94 21.83
N HIS A 412 -1.17 23.28 22.15
CA HIS A 412 -2.04 24.11 21.33
C HIS A 412 -2.67 25.19 22.21
N GLU A 413 -2.39 26.46 21.91
CA GLU A 413 -2.84 27.62 22.69
C GLU A 413 -2.51 27.49 24.19
N SER A 414 -3.50 27.13 25.02
CA SER A 414 -3.37 26.92 26.47
C SER A 414 -3.73 25.49 26.86
N GLU A 415 -3.52 24.52 25.97
CA GLU A 415 -3.81 23.11 26.23
C GLU A 415 -2.64 22.21 25.83
N ILE A 416 -2.39 21.21 26.67
CA ILE A 416 -1.56 20.06 26.32
C ILE A 416 -2.49 19.06 25.65
N VAL A 417 -2.20 18.73 24.39
CA VAL A 417 -3.03 17.84 23.56
C VAL A 417 -2.27 16.54 23.31
N GLY A 418 -2.97 15.42 23.48
CA GLY A 418 -2.51 14.08 23.10
C GLY A 418 -3.14 13.64 21.78
N MET A 419 -2.39 12.94 20.94
CA MET A 419 -2.86 12.29 19.72
C MET A 419 -2.36 10.84 19.74
N HIS A 420 -3.27 9.86 19.71
CA HIS A 420 -2.90 8.45 19.64
C HIS A 420 -2.69 8.03 18.19
N LEU A 421 -1.60 7.30 17.91
CA LEU A 421 -1.23 6.88 16.55
C LEU A 421 -1.69 5.46 16.19
N GLY A 422 -2.83 5.02 16.71
CA GLY A 422 -3.52 3.78 16.30
C GLY A 422 -2.63 2.58 15.97
N SER A 423 -2.38 1.75 16.97
CA SER A 423 -2.53 0.31 16.79
C SER A 423 -3.20 -0.28 18.04
N SER A 424 -4.05 -1.27 17.78
CA SER A 424 -4.73 -2.14 18.73
C SER A 424 -4.02 -2.27 20.09
N LEU A 425 -4.80 -2.12 21.15
CA LEU A 425 -4.47 -2.36 22.55
C LEU A 425 -3.91 -3.78 22.80
N SER A 426 -2.72 -4.17 22.30
CA SER A 426 -1.97 -5.29 22.89
C SER A 426 -0.51 -5.42 22.44
N ARG A 427 0.38 -5.25 23.44
CA ARG A 427 1.53 -6.10 23.83
C ARG A 427 2.75 -6.29 22.89
N LYS A 428 3.90 -6.19 23.56
CA LYS A 428 5.27 -6.64 23.24
C LYS A 428 5.93 -5.96 22.04
N ARG A 429 6.61 -4.84 22.31
CA ARG A 429 7.85 -4.34 21.68
C ARG A 429 8.15 -4.92 20.28
N VAL A 430 7.20 -4.81 19.35
CA VAL A 430 7.44 -5.15 17.95
C VAL A 430 8.29 -4.01 17.45
N LYS A 431 9.53 -4.32 17.10
CA LYS A 431 10.43 -3.37 16.47
C LYS A 431 9.68 -2.81 15.27
N THR A 432 9.33 -1.53 15.29
CA THR A 432 8.53 -0.86 14.26
C THR A 432 9.20 -1.16 12.92
N GLU A 433 8.62 -2.08 12.17
CA GLU A 433 9.14 -2.46 10.86
C GLU A 433 8.99 -1.23 9.96
N SER A 434 10.01 -0.94 9.17
CA SER A 434 9.89 0.08 8.13
C SER A 434 8.73 -0.31 7.22
N THR A 435 8.00 0.70 6.73
CA THR A 435 7.05 0.57 5.62
C THR A 435 7.62 -0.35 4.54
N LEU A 436 6.80 -1.28 4.04
CA LEU A 436 7.22 -2.14 2.93
C LEU A 436 7.08 -1.37 1.62
N LEU A 437 7.97 -1.64 0.65
CA LEU A 437 7.88 -0.98 -0.66
C LEU A 437 6.51 -1.18 -1.30
N THR A 438 5.93 -2.38 -1.15
CA THR A 438 4.58 -2.72 -1.64
C THR A 438 3.48 -1.80 -1.10
N GLU A 439 3.68 -1.19 0.07
CA GLU A 439 2.71 -0.27 0.68
C GLU A 439 2.99 1.20 0.33
N ALA A 440 4.22 1.51 -0.06
CA ALA A 440 4.65 2.81 -0.53
C ALA A 440 4.31 3.03 -2.02
N LEU A 441 4.19 1.95 -2.81
CA LEU A 441 3.76 2.04 -4.20
C LEU A 441 2.38 2.70 -4.28
N GLY A 442 2.24 3.72 -5.12
CA GLY A 442 1.00 4.49 -5.26
C GLY A 442 0.82 5.66 -4.27
N LYS A 443 1.63 5.75 -3.19
CA LYS A 443 1.51 6.80 -2.15
C LYS A 443 2.60 7.90 -2.21
N GLY A 444 3.40 7.91 -3.28
CA GLY A 444 4.50 8.85 -3.47
C GLY A 444 4.07 10.31 -3.53
N VAL A 445 4.67 11.15 -2.70
CA VAL A 445 4.54 12.62 -2.75
C VAL A 445 5.51 13.10 -3.82
N ALA A 446 4.99 13.39 -5.02
CA ALA A 446 5.84 13.84 -6.12
C ALA A 446 6.48 15.20 -5.78
N PRO A 447 7.79 15.39 -5.97
CA PRO A 447 8.38 16.73 -6.02
C PRO A 447 7.87 17.39 -7.29
N LEU A 448 6.80 18.19 -7.19
CA LEU A 448 6.22 18.82 -8.38
C LEU A 448 7.21 19.83 -8.96
N SER A 449 7.65 19.58 -10.20
CA SER A 449 8.36 20.57 -11.01
C SER A 449 7.45 21.79 -11.24
N LYS A 450 7.95 22.99 -10.98
CA LYS A 450 7.20 24.25 -11.05
C LYS A 450 6.66 24.57 -12.45
N ASP A 451 7.23 23.97 -13.50
CA ASP A 451 6.85 24.24 -14.90
C ASP A 451 5.65 23.40 -15.38
N THR A 452 5.33 22.29 -14.70
CA THR A 452 4.28 21.34 -15.14
C THR A 452 2.91 21.65 -14.52
N ILE A 453 2.89 22.28 -13.35
CA ILE A 453 1.69 22.62 -12.57
C ILE A 453 0.72 23.53 -13.35
N PRO A 454 1.15 24.68 -13.94
CA PRO A 454 0.22 25.59 -14.61
C PRO A 454 -0.40 24.95 -15.87
N LYS A 455 0.36 24.14 -16.62
CA LYS A 455 -0.14 23.44 -17.81
C LYS A 455 -1.17 22.36 -17.47
N TRP A 456 -0.96 21.63 -16.39
CA TRP A 456 -1.92 20.63 -15.91
C TRP A 456 -3.21 21.28 -15.42
N HIS A 457 -3.15 22.38 -14.66
CA HIS A 457 -4.36 23.08 -14.21
C HIS A 457 -5.20 23.61 -15.37
N GLU A 458 -4.57 24.15 -16.42
CA GLU A 458 -5.30 24.60 -17.62
C GLU A 458 -6.00 23.43 -18.34
N ARG A 459 -5.32 22.29 -18.47
CA ARG A 459 -5.89 21.06 -19.07
C ARG A 459 -7.01 20.47 -18.22
N LYS A 460 -6.80 20.39 -16.90
CA LYS A 460 -7.80 19.96 -15.91
C LYS A 460 -9.06 20.82 -16.01
N ALA A 461 -8.92 22.15 -16.07
CA ALA A 461 -10.06 23.06 -16.22
C ALA A 461 -10.84 22.86 -17.54
N LYS A 462 -10.16 22.50 -18.64
CA LYS A 462 -10.81 22.15 -19.91
C LYS A 462 -11.60 20.84 -19.78
N LEU A 463 -11.00 19.81 -19.18
CA LEU A 463 -11.66 18.52 -18.94
C LEU A 463 -12.84 18.67 -17.97
N ASP A 464 -12.71 19.47 -16.91
CA ASP A 464 -13.79 19.78 -15.95
C ASP A 464 -14.98 20.45 -16.66
N ARG A 465 -14.72 21.31 -17.64
CA ARG A 465 -15.77 21.96 -18.45
C ARG A 465 -16.55 20.97 -19.30
N TYR A 466 -15.89 19.98 -19.90
CA TYR A 466 -16.56 18.94 -20.69
C TYR A 466 -17.31 17.94 -19.81
N ALA A 467 -16.70 17.52 -18.70
CA ALA A 467 -17.35 16.66 -17.71
C ALA A 467 -18.62 17.31 -17.11
N SER A 468 -18.57 18.61 -16.78
CA SER A 468 -19.73 19.36 -16.27
C SER A 468 -20.86 19.49 -17.30
N LYS A 469 -20.53 19.44 -18.60
CA LYS A 469 -21.49 19.45 -19.71
C LYS A 469 -21.97 18.06 -20.11
N ARG A 470 -21.42 16.99 -19.51
CA ARG A 470 -21.62 15.59 -19.90
C ARG A 470 -21.35 15.31 -21.39
N ASP A 471 -20.43 16.07 -21.99
CA ASP A 471 -20.00 15.88 -23.39
C ASP A 471 -18.88 14.82 -23.43
N ILE A 472 -19.29 13.55 -23.57
CA ILE A 472 -18.39 12.38 -23.50
C ILE A 472 -17.43 12.38 -24.70
N SER A 473 -17.94 12.62 -25.91
CA SER A 473 -17.16 12.60 -27.16
C SER A 473 -16.00 13.60 -27.12
N LYS A 474 -16.24 14.86 -26.72
CA LYS A 474 -15.16 15.86 -26.60
C LYS A 474 -14.25 15.62 -25.40
N PHE A 475 -14.79 15.07 -24.30
CA PHE A 475 -13.98 14.69 -23.15
C PHE A 475 -12.96 13.61 -23.55
N GLU A 476 -13.39 12.56 -24.22
CA GLU A 476 -12.52 11.46 -24.65
C GLU A 476 -11.53 11.90 -25.74
N GLU A 477 -11.95 12.72 -26.70
CA GLU A 477 -11.04 13.25 -27.72
C GLU A 477 -9.91 14.10 -27.12
N THR A 478 -10.25 14.99 -26.18
CA THR A 478 -9.25 15.84 -25.50
C THR A 478 -8.36 15.03 -24.57
N PHE A 479 -8.90 14.01 -23.90
CA PHE A 479 -8.14 13.09 -23.06
C PHE A 479 -7.18 12.23 -23.88
N ALA A 480 -7.62 11.69 -25.02
CA ALA A 480 -6.79 10.92 -25.94
C ALA A 480 -5.67 11.77 -26.55
N GLY A 481 -5.99 13.00 -27.00
CA GLY A 481 -5.00 13.94 -27.54
C GLY A 481 -3.92 14.32 -26.54
N ASP A 482 -4.29 14.49 -25.27
CA ASP A 482 -3.36 14.79 -24.18
C ASP A 482 -2.42 13.61 -23.83
N LEU A 483 -2.90 12.37 -23.97
CA LEU A 483 -2.13 11.15 -23.78
C LEU A 483 -1.37 10.69 -25.04
N GLY A 484 -1.66 11.31 -26.19
CA GLY A 484 -1.09 10.94 -27.49
C GLY A 484 -1.60 9.58 -27.99
N ILE A 485 -2.85 9.23 -27.68
CA ILE A 485 -3.53 8.00 -28.15
C ILE A 485 -4.13 8.27 -29.54
N GLU A 486 -3.88 7.37 -30.49
CA GLU A 486 -4.46 7.46 -31.83
C GLU A 486 -5.93 7.04 -31.82
N LEU A 487 -6.80 7.91 -32.34
CA LEU A 487 -8.22 7.63 -32.53
C LEU A 487 -8.41 6.86 -33.83
N VAL A 488 -9.13 5.74 -33.79
CA VAL A 488 -9.56 5.01 -34.98
C VAL A 488 -10.82 5.67 -35.52
N ALA A 489 -10.76 6.14 -36.76
CA ALA A 489 -11.98 6.49 -37.49
C ALA A 489 -12.70 5.19 -37.84
N THR A 490 -13.95 5.06 -37.44
CA THR A 490 -14.84 4.00 -37.92
C THR A 490 -15.12 4.28 -39.39
N GLU A 491 -14.25 3.82 -40.28
CA GLU A 491 -14.62 3.73 -41.69
C GLU A 491 -15.75 2.70 -41.79
N SER A 492 -16.90 3.15 -42.26
CA SER A 492 -18.06 2.33 -42.59
C SER A 492 -17.66 1.27 -43.62
N HIS A 493 -17.19 0.11 -43.14
CA HIS A 493 -17.04 -1.11 -43.94
C HIS A 493 -18.42 -1.69 -44.25
N THR A 494 -19.18 -1.00 -45.08
CA THR A 494 -20.36 -1.53 -45.77
C THR A 494 -20.28 -1.17 -47.25
N LYS A 495 -19.27 -1.72 -47.93
CA LYS A 495 -19.33 -2.21 -49.33
C LYS A 495 -17.96 -2.72 -49.75
N HIS A 496 -17.98 -3.90 -50.39
CA HIS A 496 -16.88 -4.68 -50.94
C HIS A 496 -15.98 -5.45 -49.96
N ASP A 497 -16.42 -6.67 -49.61
CA ASP A 497 -15.59 -7.87 -49.75
C ASP A 497 -16.44 -9.17 -49.74
N ASN A 498 -17.54 -9.15 -50.50
CA ASN A 498 -18.30 -10.36 -50.85
C ASN A 498 -18.07 -10.78 -52.31
N GLU A 499 -16.87 -10.53 -52.83
CA GLU A 499 -16.52 -10.86 -54.21
C GLU A 499 -15.10 -11.42 -54.38
N VAL A 500 -14.57 -12.15 -53.39
CA VAL A 500 -13.42 -13.03 -53.64
C VAL A 500 -13.58 -14.31 -52.82
N ASN A 501 -14.00 -15.37 -53.51
CA ASN A 501 -14.12 -16.77 -53.07
C ASN A 501 -15.50 -17.22 -52.55
N GLY A 502 -16.45 -17.39 -53.48
CA GLY A 502 -17.67 -18.14 -53.18
C GLY A 502 -18.72 -18.15 -54.28
N GLY A 503 -18.34 -18.23 -55.56
CA GLY A 503 -19.32 -18.42 -56.62
C GLY A 503 -20.03 -19.78 -56.49
N PRO A 504 -21.38 -19.85 -56.58
CA PRO A 504 -22.09 -21.11 -56.64
C PRO A 504 -21.85 -21.76 -58.00
N LEU A 505 -21.28 -22.96 -57.99
CA LEU A 505 -21.14 -23.84 -59.15
C LEU A 505 -22.53 -24.20 -59.69
N THR A 506 -22.99 -23.52 -60.74
CA THR A 506 -24.12 -23.96 -61.55
C THR A 506 -23.75 -23.88 -63.04
N ASN A 507 -24.02 -24.97 -63.74
CA ASN A 507 -23.74 -25.15 -65.16
C ASN A 507 -24.74 -24.36 -66.03
N GLY A 508 -24.23 -23.62 -67.01
CA GLY A 508 -24.87 -23.51 -68.34
C GLY A 508 -25.75 -22.27 -68.63
N VAL A 509 -25.27 -21.47 -69.60
CA VAL A 509 -26.01 -20.76 -70.66
C VAL A 509 -27.02 -19.66 -70.27
N GLY A 510 -26.66 -18.39 -70.49
CA GLY A 510 -27.60 -17.26 -70.61
C GLY A 510 -26.92 -15.88 -70.58
N PRO A 511 -27.37 -14.87 -71.35
CA PRO A 511 -26.53 -13.74 -71.76
C PRO A 511 -26.49 -12.56 -70.78
N LYS A 512 -25.42 -11.76 -70.89
CA LYS A 512 -25.22 -10.49 -70.18
C LYS A 512 -26.33 -9.49 -70.52
N ILE A 513 -26.94 -8.92 -69.49
CA ILE A 513 -27.85 -7.77 -69.58
C ILE A 513 -27.04 -6.52 -69.17
N PRO A 514 -27.05 -5.41 -69.94
CA PRO A 514 -26.34 -4.18 -69.60
C PRO A 514 -26.99 -3.42 -68.45
N ASP A 515 -26.15 -2.73 -67.68
CA ASP A 515 -26.47 -1.76 -66.66
C ASP A 515 -27.34 -0.63 -67.22
N GLU A 516 -28.60 -0.55 -66.80
CA GLU A 516 -29.40 0.67 -66.68
C GLU A 516 -30.73 0.28 -65.99
N ASP A 517 -31.20 1.13 -65.08
CA ASP A 517 -32.40 1.00 -64.23
C ASP A 517 -32.30 0.23 -62.91
N ALA A 518 -31.58 0.84 -61.96
CA ALA A 518 -32.02 0.83 -60.57
C ALA A 518 -32.00 2.27 -60.03
N MET A 519 -33.18 2.88 -60.04
CA MET A 519 -33.48 4.19 -59.47
C MET A 519 -33.04 4.23 -58.00
N ALA A 520 -31.95 4.95 -57.73
CA ALA A 520 -31.58 5.36 -56.39
C ALA A 520 -32.65 6.34 -55.87
N ILE A 521 -33.43 5.88 -54.90
CA ILE A 521 -34.20 6.77 -54.04
C ILE A 521 -33.17 7.42 -53.12
N ASN A 522 -32.87 8.69 -53.37
CA ASN A 522 -32.19 9.56 -52.42
C ASN A 522 -33.11 9.73 -51.21
N PHE A 523 -32.88 8.94 -50.16
CA PHE A 523 -33.18 9.40 -48.81
C PHE A 523 -32.00 10.28 -48.40
N GLU A 524 -32.26 11.57 -48.35
CA GLU A 524 -31.47 12.55 -47.61
C GLU A 524 -31.58 12.18 -46.11
N ASP A 525 -30.72 11.28 -45.64
CA ASP A 525 -30.38 11.16 -44.22
C ASP A 525 -29.01 11.83 -44.06
N ASP A 526 -29.05 13.16 -44.01
CA ASP A 526 -27.92 14.03 -43.69
C ASP A 526 -28.30 14.88 -42.47
N GLU A 527 -28.69 14.24 -41.36
CA GLU A 527 -28.51 14.77 -39.99
C GLU A 527 -28.30 13.59 -39.01
N ASP A 528 -27.34 13.77 -38.09
CA ASP A 528 -26.96 12.90 -36.95
C ASP A 528 -25.92 11.76 -37.15
N ALA A 529 -24.80 12.06 -37.81
CA ALA A 529 -23.57 11.24 -37.72
C ALA A 529 -22.51 11.79 -36.72
N GLU A 530 -22.86 12.73 -35.82
CA GLU A 530 -21.88 13.39 -34.93
C GLU A 530 -21.60 12.69 -33.58
N ASP A 531 -22.31 11.62 -33.20
CA ASP A 531 -22.22 11.03 -31.85
C ASP A 531 -21.71 9.57 -31.78
N ASN A 532 -21.01 9.09 -32.80
CA ASN A 532 -20.36 7.78 -32.72
C ASN A 532 -19.01 7.85 -31.98
N LEU A 533 -18.95 7.26 -30.77
CA LEU A 533 -17.73 7.13 -29.96
C LEU A 533 -16.63 6.42 -30.77
N ARG A 534 -15.49 7.10 -30.99
CA ARG A 534 -14.33 6.56 -31.73
C ARG A 534 -13.53 5.61 -30.86
N SER A 535 -13.11 4.46 -31.38
CA SER A 535 -12.32 3.49 -30.61
C SER A 535 -10.85 3.91 -30.48
N TRP A 536 -10.26 3.65 -29.31
CA TRP A 536 -8.86 3.99 -29.02
C TRP A 536 -7.92 2.85 -29.40
N LYS A 537 -6.84 3.14 -30.14
CA LYS A 537 -5.74 2.18 -30.35
C LYS A 537 -4.78 2.23 -29.18
N THR A 538 -4.87 1.25 -28.28
CA THR A 538 -3.96 1.16 -27.14
C THR A 538 -2.68 0.39 -27.52
N SER A 539 -1.56 1.11 -27.59
CA SER A 539 -0.24 0.50 -27.81
C SER A 539 0.37 0.04 -26.48
N ASN A 540 0.83 -1.20 -26.40
CA ASN A 540 1.51 -1.77 -25.20
C ASN A 540 2.90 -1.19 -24.91
N ASP A 541 3.36 -0.18 -25.67
CA ASP A 541 4.75 0.28 -25.64
C ASP A 541 4.97 1.36 -24.57
N SER A 542 5.64 0.98 -23.48
CA SER A 542 5.57 1.69 -22.20
C SER A 542 6.84 2.48 -21.87
N ASN A 543 6.97 3.69 -22.44
CA ASN A 543 7.98 4.66 -22.00
C ASN A 543 7.70 5.16 -20.57
N ASN A 544 8.73 5.24 -19.70
CA ASN A 544 8.58 5.63 -18.29
C ASN A 544 7.97 7.04 -18.08
N THR A 545 8.19 7.97 -19.01
CA THR A 545 7.58 9.32 -18.99
C THR A 545 6.08 9.27 -19.27
N ARG A 546 5.64 8.40 -20.19
CA ARG A 546 4.22 8.16 -20.46
C ARG A 546 3.54 7.55 -19.23
N LYS A 547 4.17 6.60 -18.52
CA LYS A 547 3.61 6.02 -17.28
C LYS A 547 3.31 7.07 -16.20
N GLN A 548 4.15 8.08 -16.04
CA GLN A 548 3.92 9.15 -15.06
C GLN A 548 2.76 10.08 -15.47
N GLN A 549 2.67 10.42 -16.76
CA GLN A 549 1.53 11.18 -17.30
C GLN A 549 0.23 10.36 -17.18
N SER A 550 0.24 9.10 -17.62
CA SER A 550 -0.88 8.17 -17.45
C SER A 550 -1.34 8.08 -16.00
N ARG A 551 -0.44 8.17 -15.00
CA ARG A 551 -0.85 8.15 -13.58
C ARG A 551 -1.61 9.40 -13.15
N GLN A 552 -1.18 10.59 -13.60
CA GLN A 552 -1.87 11.85 -13.27
C GLN A 552 -3.25 11.92 -13.92
N TYR A 553 -3.34 11.57 -15.21
CA TYR A 553 -4.60 11.51 -15.95
C TYR A 553 -5.54 10.43 -15.41
N GLY A 554 -5.01 9.28 -15.01
CA GLY A 554 -5.80 8.24 -14.39
C GLY A 554 -6.35 8.59 -13.02
N THR A 555 -5.55 9.26 -12.19
CA THR A 555 -6.00 9.73 -10.87
C THR A 555 -7.13 10.76 -11.04
N TYR A 556 -7.04 11.66 -12.02
CA TYR A 556 -8.12 12.59 -12.35
C TYR A 556 -9.36 11.89 -12.92
N ALA A 557 -9.19 10.95 -13.86
CA ALA A 557 -10.33 10.22 -14.43
C ALA A 557 -11.09 9.45 -13.34
N LEU A 558 -10.39 8.78 -12.42
CA LEU A 558 -11.01 8.06 -11.30
C LEU A 558 -11.79 8.98 -10.36
N SER A 559 -11.32 10.22 -10.12
CA SER A 559 -12.04 11.17 -9.25
C SER A 559 -13.32 11.73 -9.91
N LYS A 560 -13.40 11.71 -11.25
CA LYS A 560 -14.60 12.10 -12.00
C LYS A 560 -15.57 10.96 -12.21
N ILE A 561 -15.07 9.76 -12.47
CA ILE A 561 -15.91 8.58 -12.70
C ILE A 561 -16.59 8.17 -11.39
N PHE A 562 -15.83 8.11 -10.29
CA PHE A 562 -16.33 7.63 -9.02
C PHE A 562 -16.51 8.75 -8.00
N ARG A 563 -17.64 8.71 -7.27
CA ARG A 563 -17.90 9.56 -6.11
C ARG A 563 -18.31 8.72 -4.89
N PRO A 564 -18.01 9.17 -3.66
CA PRO A 564 -18.53 8.52 -2.46
C PRO A 564 -20.05 8.74 -2.38
N ALA A 565 -20.81 7.65 -2.17
CA ALA A 565 -22.26 7.69 -2.06
C ALA A 565 -22.73 8.39 -0.77
N LYS A 566 -23.79 9.20 -0.84
CA LYS A 566 -24.36 9.88 0.35
C LYS A 566 -25.28 8.92 1.10
N ARG A 567 -24.89 8.51 2.32
CA ARG A 567 -25.71 7.62 3.16
C ARG A 567 -27.03 8.27 3.61
N THR A 568 -28.14 7.60 3.35
CA THR A 568 -29.36 7.70 4.16
C THR A 568 -29.35 6.60 5.23
N LEU A 569 -29.85 6.88 6.43
CA LEU A 569 -29.66 6.09 7.66
C LEU A 569 -30.18 4.63 7.63
N ASP A 570 -30.97 4.23 6.63
CA ASP A 570 -31.77 3.01 6.69
C ASP A 570 -31.30 1.82 5.83
N ASP A 571 -30.25 1.94 5.02
CA ASP A 571 -29.93 0.89 4.03
C ASP A 571 -28.48 0.37 4.11
N ARG A 572 -28.30 -0.88 4.58
CA ARG A 572 -26.98 -1.55 4.68
C ARG A 572 -26.53 -2.24 3.38
N SER A 573 -27.35 -2.14 2.33
CA SER A 573 -27.17 -2.84 1.04
C SER A 573 -26.42 -2.01 0.00
N GLN A 574 -26.44 -0.69 0.13
CA GLN A 574 -26.01 0.23 -0.92
C GLN A 574 -24.49 0.31 -1.04
N SER A 575 -24.01 0.42 -2.27
CA SER A 575 -22.60 0.63 -2.58
C SER A 575 -22.08 1.89 -1.90
N LEU A 576 -20.81 1.85 -1.49
CA LEU A 576 -20.13 3.02 -0.92
C LEU A 576 -19.66 4.00 -2.01
N LEU A 577 -19.83 3.64 -3.28
CA LEU A 577 -19.23 4.28 -4.43
C LEU A 577 -20.26 4.37 -5.55
N GLU A 578 -20.53 5.58 -6.04
CA GLU A 578 -21.47 5.84 -7.13
C GLU A 578 -20.70 6.26 -8.40
N ILE A 579 -21.19 5.87 -9.58
CA ILE A 579 -20.65 6.29 -10.88
C ILE A 579 -21.38 7.56 -11.33
N ASP A 580 -20.69 8.70 -11.28
CA ASP A 580 -21.28 10.01 -11.65
C ASP A 580 -21.12 10.34 -13.15
N PHE A 581 -19.98 9.94 -13.73
CA PHE A 581 -19.63 10.22 -15.11
C PHE A 581 -18.94 9.03 -15.75
N PHE A 582 -19.56 8.41 -16.76
CA PHE A 582 -19.02 7.25 -17.45
C PHE A 582 -18.49 7.60 -18.84
N ALA A 583 -17.18 7.43 -19.04
CA ALA A 583 -16.50 7.60 -20.32
C ALA A 583 -15.92 6.24 -20.76
N PRO A 584 -16.54 5.52 -21.73
CA PRO A 584 -16.23 4.13 -22.04
C PRO A 584 -14.77 3.87 -22.45
N ASN A 585 -14.19 4.69 -23.32
CA ASN A 585 -12.81 4.49 -23.78
C ASN A 585 -11.80 4.81 -22.69
N VAL A 586 -12.08 5.85 -21.88
CA VAL A 586 -11.25 6.19 -20.70
C VAL A 586 -11.31 5.06 -19.68
N PHE A 587 -12.49 4.47 -19.46
CA PHE A 587 -12.68 3.36 -18.55
C PHE A 587 -11.94 2.10 -19.02
N GLN A 588 -12.01 1.77 -20.32
CA GLN A 588 -11.24 0.68 -20.91
C GLN A 588 -9.73 0.92 -20.79
N TRP A 589 -9.27 2.14 -21.01
CA TRP A 589 -7.87 2.50 -20.82
C TRP A 589 -7.41 2.38 -19.37
N LEU A 590 -8.25 2.73 -18.39
CA LEU A 590 -7.96 2.53 -16.95
C LEU A 590 -7.81 1.04 -16.58
N LEU A 591 -8.62 0.16 -17.20
CA LEU A 591 -8.53 -1.28 -17.05
C LEU A 591 -7.22 -1.82 -17.64
N GLN A 592 -6.87 -1.43 -18.86
CA GLN A 592 -5.66 -1.89 -19.53
C GLN A 592 -4.38 -1.38 -18.86
N THR A 593 -4.41 -0.16 -18.32
CA THR A 593 -3.28 0.39 -17.55
C THR A 593 -3.20 -0.13 -16.11
N GLY A 594 -4.22 -0.86 -15.65
CA GLY A 594 -4.29 -1.43 -14.30
C GLY A 594 -4.38 -0.39 -13.19
N GLN A 595 -4.89 0.80 -13.49
CA GLN A 595 -5.04 1.87 -12.50
C GLN A 595 -6.35 1.76 -11.73
N LEU A 596 -7.30 0.96 -12.21
CA LEU A 596 -8.58 0.69 -11.56
C LEU A 596 -8.39 -0.21 -10.32
N SER A 597 -8.20 0.41 -9.16
CA SER A 597 -8.13 -0.27 -7.87
C SER A 597 -8.75 0.57 -6.76
N ALA A 598 -9.23 -0.06 -5.69
CA ALA A 598 -9.76 0.63 -4.52
C ALA A 598 -8.75 1.64 -3.94
N ALA A 599 -7.45 1.30 -3.94
CA ALA A 599 -6.39 2.19 -3.47
C ALA A 599 -6.20 3.42 -4.36
N SER A 600 -6.29 3.25 -5.68
CA SER A 600 -6.17 4.35 -6.65
C SER A 600 -7.36 5.32 -6.54
N ILE A 601 -8.58 4.79 -6.36
CA ILE A 601 -9.81 5.59 -6.20
C ILE A 601 -9.74 6.40 -4.91
N ARG A 602 -9.32 5.78 -3.80
CA ARG A 602 -9.11 6.50 -2.52
C ARG A 602 -8.12 7.65 -2.68
N HIS A 603 -7.00 7.41 -3.37
CA HIS A 603 -6.00 8.45 -3.64
C HIS A 603 -6.58 9.58 -4.53
N ALA A 604 -7.33 9.23 -5.57
CA ALA A 604 -7.96 10.18 -6.48
C ALA A 604 -8.94 11.13 -5.75
N ILE A 605 -9.77 10.58 -4.87
CA ILE A 605 -10.73 11.39 -4.10
C ILE A 605 -10.01 12.26 -3.05
N LEU A 606 -8.96 11.75 -2.39
CA LEU A 606 -8.15 12.53 -1.43
C LEU A 606 -7.45 13.74 -2.09
N GLU A 607 -7.04 13.61 -3.35
CA GLU A 607 -6.37 14.67 -4.08
C GLU A 607 -7.34 15.80 -4.50
N GLU A 608 -8.60 15.49 -4.80
CA GLU A 608 -9.61 16.50 -5.13
C GLU A 608 -10.28 17.16 -3.90
N GLY A 609 -10.37 16.48 -2.76
CA GLY A 609 -11.02 17.03 -1.56
C GLY A 609 -10.58 16.35 -0.25
N PRO A 610 -9.80 17.03 0.62
CA PRO A 610 -9.36 16.47 1.90
C PRO A 610 -10.46 16.38 2.97
N GLU A 611 -11.64 16.98 2.74
CA GLU A 611 -12.75 17.01 3.71
C GLU A 611 -13.46 15.65 3.85
N ASN A 612 -13.37 14.76 2.86
CA ASN A 612 -14.05 13.45 2.85
C ASN A 612 -13.18 12.29 3.37
N ALA A 613 -12.07 12.58 4.05
CA ALA A 613 -11.08 11.56 4.45
C ALA A 613 -11.64 10.43 5.35
N GLN A 614 -12.74 10.68 6.07
CA GLN A 614 -13.37 9.70 6.96
C GLN A 614 -14.15 8.60 6.21
N ASP A 615 -14.76 8.92 5.06
CA ASP A 615 -15.53 7.94 4.28
C ASP A 615 -14.63 7.05 3.40
N LEU A 616 -13.39 7.50 3.14
CA LEU A 616 -12.45 6.82 2.23
C LEU A 616 -11.79 5.57 2.83
N SER A 617 -11.76 5.43 4.15
CA SER A 617 -11.29 4.21 4.82
C SER A 617 -12.25 3.03 4.64
N LEU A 618 -13.52 3.31 4.26
CA LEU A 618 -14.58 2.32 4.12
C LEU A 618 -14.61 1.65 2.74
N ILE A 619 -14.02 2.25 1.69
CA ILE A 619 -14.04 1.70 0.32
C ILE A 619 -13.23 0.41 0.28
N THR A 620 -13.84 -0.76 0.23
CA THR A 620 -13.18 -2.07 0.22
C THR A 620 -13.14 -2.69 -1.17
N ASP A 621 -12.31 -3.74 -1.33
CA ASP A 621 -12.31 -4.53 -2.55
C ASP A 621 -13.72 -5.14 -2.77
N GLY A 622 -14.25 -5.00 -3.98
CA GLY A 622 -15.61 -5.39 -4.37
C GLY A 622 -16.56 -4.21 -4.52
N ASP A 623 -16.24 -3.03 -3.97
CA ASP A 623 -17.14 -1.87 -4.08
C ASP A 623 -17.16 -1.27 -5.49
N ILE A 624 -16.13 -1.50 -6.32
CA ILE A 624 -16.13 -1.07 -7.72
C ILE A 624 -17.18 -1.87 -8.50
N VAL A 625 -17.21 -3.18 -8.35
CA VAL A 625 -18.21 -4.03 -9.03
C VAL A 625 -19.62 -3.75 -8.53
N LYS A 626 -19.82 -3.48 -7.23
CA LYS A 626 -21.14 -3.05 -6.74
C LYS A 626 -21.61 -1.75 -7.40
N ALA A 627 -20.73 -0.76 -7.51
CA ALA A 627 -21.02 0.50 -8.19
C ALA A 627 -21.39 0.28 -9.67
N LEU A 628 -20.71 -0.63 -10.35
CA LEU A 628 -21.00 -0.99 -11.74
C LEU A 628 -22.38 -1.66 -11.89
N VAL A 629 -22.75 -2.54 -10.96
CA VAL A 629 -24.03 -3.25 -10.97
C VAL A 629 -25.20 -2.32 -10.65
N GLU A 630 -25.01 -1.35 -9.75
CA GLU A 630 -26.02 -0.32 -9.46
C GLU A 630 -26.21 0.62 -10.65
N PHE A 631 -25.15 0.89 -11.42
CA PHE A 631 -25.22 1.72 -12.61
C PHE A 631 -25.80 0.98 -13.83
N ASP A 632 -25.50 -0.32 -13.98
CA ASP A 632 -25.96 -1.18 -15.06
C ASP A 632 -26.51 -2.52 -14.51
N PRO A 633 -27.82 -2.60 -14.20
CA PRO A 633 -28.46 -3.81 -13.68
C PRO A 633 -28.57 -4.94 -14.71
N GLU A 634 -28.43 -4.65 -16.01
CA GLU A 634 -28.42 -5.65 -17.09
C GLU A 634 -27.06 -6.34 -17.23
N LEU A 635 -26.02 -5.84 -16.54
CA LEU A 635 -24.67 -6.40 -16.44
C LEU A 635 -23.89 -6.41 -17.77
N HIS A 636 -24.31 -5.64 -18.77
CA HIS A 636 -23.62 -5.50 -20.05
C HIS A 636 -22.20 -4.97 -19.88
N MET A 637 -22.02 -3.95 -19.05
CA MET A 637 -20.71 -3.36 -18.75
C MET A 637 -19.82 -4.34 -18.00
N LEU A 638 -20.36 -5.05 -17.00
CA LEU A 638 -19.62 -6.08 -16.28
C LEU A 638 -19.16 -7.21 -17.24
N SER A 639 -20.02 -7.57 -18.21
CA SER A 639 -19.68 -8.53 -19.25
C SER A 639 -18.50 -8.09 -20.12
N ALA A 640 -18.50 -6.84 -20.56
CA ALA A 640 -17.44 -6.27 -21.38
C ALA A 640 -16.12 -6.21 -20.61
N ILE A 641 -16.16 -5.80 -19.34
CA ILE A 641 -14.98 -5.70 -18.47
C ILE A 641 -14.36 -7.08 -18.23
N LEU A 642 -15.18 -8.09 -17.94
CA LEU A 642 -14.72 -9.45 -17.66
C LEU A 642 -14.15 -10.14 -18.90
N ASN A 643 -14.69 -9.84 -20.08
CA ASN A 643 -14.19 -10.33 -21.37
C ASN A 643 -12.93 -9.60 -21.85
N ASP A 644 -12.71 -8.34 -21.45
CA ASP A 644 -11.50 -7.59 -21.82
C ASP A 644 -10.26 -8.08 -21.05
N SER A 645 -9.12 -8.03 -21.72
CA SER A 645 -7.78 -8.44 -21.25
C SER A 645 -7.16 -7.53 -20.18
N GLY A 646 -7.89 -6.53 -19.69
CA GLY A 646 -7.42 -5.56 -18.69
C GLY A 646 -7.03 -6.17 -17.34
N HIS A 647 -6.44 -5.37 -16.46
CA HIS A 647 -6.17 -5.78 -15.08
C HIS A 647 -7.35 -5.41 -14.18
N LEU A 648 -7.92 -6.42 -13.51
CA LEU A 648 -8.96 -6.25 -12.49
C LEU A 648 -8.49 -6.93 -11.20
N PRO A 649 -8.55 -6.27 -10.02
CA PRO A 649 -8.15 -6.89 -8.76
C PRO A 649 -9.00 -8.12 -8.44
N ILE A 650 -8.41 -9.10 -7.74
CA ILE A 650 -9.09 -10.36 -7.43
C ILE A 650 -10.39 -10.16 -6.63
N GLY A 651 -10.44 -9.20 -5.71
CA GLY A 651 -11.61 -8.98 -4.87
C GLY A 651 -12.81 -8.52 -5.69
N GLU A 652 -12.56 -7.72 -6.72
CA GLU A 652 -13.59 -7.33 -7.70
C GLU A 652 -14.06 -8.55 -8.51
N VAL A 653 -13.16 -9.43 -8.94
CA VAL A 653 -13.53 -10.67 -9.65
C VAL A 653 -14.42 -11.58 -8.78
N VAL A 654 -14.06 -11.77 -7.50
CA VAL A 654 -14.84 -12.57 -6.56
C VAL A 654 -16.21 -11.94 -6.30
N GLN A 655 -16.28 -10.61 -6.18
CA GLN A 655 -17.54 -9.90 -6.03
C GLN A 655 -18.41 -10.00 -7.31
N ALA A 656 -17.81 -9.97 -8.50
CA ALA A 656 -18.52 -10.19 -9.76
C ALA A 656 -19.16 -11.58 -9.81
N ILE A 657 -18.40 -12.63 -9.44
CA ILE A 657 -18.93 -14.00 -9.34
C ILE A 657 -20.09 -14.06 -8.35
N LYS A 658 -19.95 -13.40 -7.19
CA LYS A 658 -21.01 -13.35 -6.18
C LYS A 658 -22.30 -12.73 -6.73
N VAL A 659 -22.21 -11.59 -7.40
CA VAL A 659 -23.38 -10.90 -7.96
C VAL A 659 -24.01 -11.73 -9.08
N LEU A 660 -23.20 -12.29 -9.97
CA LEU A 660 -23.68 -13.16 -11.05
C LEU A 660 -24.44 -14.37 -10.49
N MET A 661 -23.90 -15.03 -9.46
CA MET A 661 -24.59 -16.15 -8.81
C MET A 661 -25.88 -15.72 -8.11
N GLN A 662 -25.88 -14.60 -7.38
CA GLN A 662 -27.08 -14.08 -6.72
C GLN A 662 -28.18 -13.74 -7.73
N SER A 663 -27.81 -13.17 -8.87
CA SER A 663 -28.76 -12.87 -9.95
C SER A 663 -29.35 -14.12 -10.62
N LEU A 664 -28.65 -15.27 -10.56
CA LEU A 664 -29.15 -16.55 -11.04
C LEU A 664 -30.04 -17.25 -9.99
N ASP A 665 -29.73 -17.08 -8.69
CA ASP A 665 -30.47 -17.68 -7.57
C ASP A 665 -31.78 -16.94 -7.22
N GLU A 666 -31.85 -15.60 -7.36
CA GLU A 666 -33.04 -14.80 -7.00
C GLU A 666 -34.26 -15.09 -7.88
N GLN A 667 -34.05 -15.45 -9.15
CA GLN A 667 -35.13 -15.81 -10.08
C GLN A 667 -35.87 -17.10 -9.66
N ALA A 668 -35.18 -18.04 -8.99
CA ALA A 668 -35.78 -19.31 -8.55
C ALA A 668 -36.78 -19.13 -7.40
N LYS A 669 -36.66 -18.05 -6.61
CA LYS A 669 -37.57 -17.77 -5.47
C LYS A 669 -38.80 -16.95 -5.87
N ALA A 670 -38.69 -16.08 -6.87
CA ALA A 670 -39.83 -15.31 -7.37
C ALA A 670 -40.94 -16.21 -7.95
N GLN A 671 -40.59 -17.42 -8.41
CA GLN A 671 -41.54 -18.39 -8.94
C GLN A 671 -42.34 -19.11 -7.83
N ASP A 672 -41.82 -19.22 -6.62
CA ASP A 672 -42.47 -19.92 -5.49
C ASP A 672 -43.42 -19.01 -4.68
N ASP A 673 -43.16 -17.69 -4.63
CA ASP A 673 -44.00 -16.74 -3.86
C ASP A 673 -45.31 -16.33 -4.58
N THR A 674 -45.53 -16.75 -5.83
CA THR A 674 -46.77 -16.44 -6.59
C THR A 674 -47.96 -17.36 -6.29
N LYS A 675 -47.81 -18.32 -5.37
CA LYS A 675 -48.92 -19.14 -4.86
C LYS A 675 -49.05 -18.99 -3.36
N LEU A 676 -49.79 -17.98 -2.89
CA LEU A 676 -50.56 -18.03 -1.63
C LEU A 676 -51.33 -16.71 -1.40
N LEU A 677 -52.47 -16.56 -2.09
CA LEU A 677 -53.54 -15.65 -1.66
C LEU A 677 -54.88 -16.40 -1.60
N THR A 678 -55.03 -17.27 -0.60
CA THR A 678 -56.36 -17.60 -0.09
C THR A 678 -56.28 -17.73 1.43
N ASN A 679 -56.61 -16.65 2.14
CA ASN A 679 -57.35 -16.84 3.38
C ASN A 679 -58.40 -15.75 3.53
N GLY A 680 -59.64 -16.21 3.60
CA GLY A 680 -60.84 -15.38 3.52
C GLY A 680 -61.01 -14.49 4.74
N THR A 681 -61.35 -13.24 4.48
CA THR A 681 -62.31 -12.47 5.28
C THR A 681 -63.12 -11.64 4.29
N ALA A 682 -64.45 -11.75 4.37
CA ALA A 682 -65.38 -11.12 3.44
C ALA A 682 -65.29 -9.58 3.51
N PRO A 683 -65.23 -8.86 2.39
CA PRO A 683 -65.55 -7.45 2.36
C PRO A 683 -67.05 -7.27 2.11
N SER A 684 -67.62 -6.31 2.84
CA SER A 684 -68.93 -5.75 2.59
C SER A 684 -69.00 -5.15 1.19
N ASP A 685 -70.17 -5.26 0.57
CA ASP A 685 -70.58 -4.58 -0.64
C ASP A 685 -70.23 -3.08 -0.58
N GLU A 686 -69.31 -2.65 -1.46
CA GLU A 686 -69.38 -1.36 -2.13
C GLU A 686 -68.46 -1.41 -3.37
N GLU A 687 -69.06 -1.06 -4.51
CA GLU A 687 -68.52 -1.12 -5.86
C GLU A 687 -67.13 -0.48 -5.98
N MET A 688 -66.17 -1.25 -6.49
CA MET A 688 -65.03 -0.68 -7.21
C MET A 688 -64.76 -1.59 -8.40
N ASP A 689 -65.24 -1.18 -9.58
CA ASP A 689 -64.88 -1.79 -10.86
C ASP A 689 -63.36 -1.69 -11.03
N VAL A 690 -62.64 -2.73 -10.61
CA VAL A 690 -61.23 -2.94 -10.97
C VAL A 690 -61.24 -3.22 -12.46
N ASP A 691 -60.80 -2.23 -13.24
CA ASP A 691 -60.74 -2.31 -14.69
C ASP A 691 -59.78 -3.45 -15.08
N ILE A 692 -60.35 -4.62 -15.34
CA ILE A 692 -59.63 -5.86 -15.67
C ILE A 692 -58.66 -5.61 -16.83
N ALA A 693 -58.95 -4.67 -17.72
CA ALA A 693 -58.06 -4.29 -18.80
C ALA A 693 -56.80 -3.56 -18.32
N SER A 694 -56.89 -2.73 -17.27
CA SER A 694 -55.73 -2.04 -16.69
C SER A 694 -54.83 -3.00 -15.90
N GLU A 695 -55.41 -3.93 -15.14
CA GLU A 695 -54.63 -4.96 -14.47
C GLU A 695 -54.05 -5.99 -15.44
N LEU A 696 -54.78 -6.33 -16.52
CA LEU A 696 -54.26 -7.22 -17.57
C LEU A 696 -53.17 -6.54 -18.40
N ALA A 697 -53.24 -5.23 -18.63
CA ALA A 697 -52.17 -4.48 -19.27
C ALA A 697 -50.94 -4.34 -18.37
N ALA A 698 -51.13 -4.12 -17.06
CA ALA A 698 -50.04 -4.12 -16.09
C ALA A 698 -49.38 -5.51 -15.98
N ALA A 699 -50.19 -6.58 -15.93
CA ALA A 699 -49.71 -7.95 -15.92
C ALA A 699 -49.03 -8.33 -17.24
N SER A 700 -49.51 -7.86 -18.39
CA SER A 700 -48.86 -8.08 -19.68
C SER A 700 -47.52 -7.36 -19.75
N HIS A 701 -47.44 -6.11 -19.29
CA HIS A 701 -46.19 -5.35 -19.24
C HIS A 701 -45.17 -5.97 -18.26
N GLU A 702 -45.65 -6.52 -17.14
CA GLU A 702 -44.82 -7.25 -16.19
C GLU A 702 -44.34 -8.60 -16.77
N MET A 703 -45.18 -9.30 -17.54
CA MET A 703 -44.83 -10.53 -18.25
C MET A 703 -43.84 -10.27 -19.40
N ASP A 704 -44.00 -9.17 -20.13
CA ASP A 704 -43.07 -8.75 -21.19
C ASP A 704 -41.73 -8.30 -20.61
N HIS A 705 -41.74 -7.57 -19.49
CA HIS A 705 -40.52 -7.22 -18.74
C HIS A 705 -39.82 -8.47 -18.20
N ALA A 706 -40.56 -9.44 -17.65
CA ALA A 706 -40.01 -10.72 -17.23
C ALA A 706 -39.40 -11.52 -18.40
N MET A 707 -40.05 -11.51 -19.58
CA MET A 707 -39.52 -12.14 -20.80
C MET A 707 -38.23 -11.47 -21.28
N LEU A 708 -38.14 -10.14 -21.28
CA LEU A 708 -36.91 -9.42 -21.65
C LEU A 708 -35.74 -9.74 -20.70
N VAL A 709 -36.01 -9.78 -19.39
CA VAL A 709 -35.02 -10.15 -18.35
C VAL A 709 -34.58 -11.60 -18.45
N LEU A 710 -35.46 -12.50 -18.91
CA LEU A 710 -35.18 -13.92 -19.12
C LEU A 710 -34.41 -14.19 -20.41
N ASP A 711 -34.83 -13.65 -21.55
CA ASP A 711 -34.21 -13.96 -22.86
C ASP A 711 -32.82 -13.34 -23.01
N HIS A 712 -32.64 -12.07 -22.64
CA HIS A 712 -31.36 -11.37 -22.84
C HIS A 712 -30.46 -11.49 -21.60
N GLY A 713 -31.03 -11.32 -20.41
CA GLY A 713 -30.26 -11.31 -19.16
C GLY A 713 -29.69 -12.67 -18.77
N LEU A 714 -30.41 -13.79 -18.99
CA LEU A 714 -29.92 -15.13 -18.61
C LEU A 714 -28.76 -15.59 -19.48
N LEU A 715 -28.83 -15.33 -20.79
CA LEU A 715 -27.74 -15.62 -21.73
C LEU A 715 -26.49 -14.80 -21.39
N ILE A 716 -26.63 -13.52 -21.05
CA ILE A 716 -25.49 -12.68 -20.69
C ILE A 716 -24.90 -13.11 -19.34
N ARG A 717 -25.72 -13.40 -18.33
CA ARG A 717 -25.26 -13.84 -17.00
C ARG A 717 -24.53 -15.18 -17.05
N SER A 718 -25.08 -16.17 -17.77
CA SER A 718 -24.41 -17.46 -17.97
C SER A 718 -23.13 -17.32 -18.79
N HIS A 719 -23.16 -16.55 -19.88
CA HIS A 719 -21.99 -16.30 -20.72
C HIS A 719 -20.89 -15.51 -20.00
N THR A 720 -21.21 -14.66 -19.01
CA THR A 720 -20.23 -13.87 -18.25
C THR A 720 -19.61 -14.60 -17.06
N LEU A 721 -20.28 -15.62 -16.55
CA LEU A 721 -19.77 -16.43 -15.45
C LEU A 721 -18.49 -17.17 -15.84
N ARG A 722 -18.44 -17.77 -17.05
CA ARG A 722 -17.27 -18.51 -17.53
C ARG A 722 -16.00 -17.62 -17.66
N PRO A 723 -16.02 -16.45 -18.31
CA PRO A 723 -14.93 -15.48 -18.29
C PRO A 723 -14.50 -15.07 -16.87
N ALA A 724 -15.44 -14.88 -15.94
CA ALA A 724 -15.13 -14.56 -14.55
C ALA A 724 -14.33 -15.69 -13.87
N LEU A 725 -14.73 -16.95 -14.07
CA LEU A 725 -14.02 -18.12 -13.54
C LEU A 725 -12.62 -18.27 -14.16
N ILE A 726 -12.50 -18.10 -15.48
CA ILE A 726 -11.19 -18.13 -16.17
C ILE A 726 -10.26 -17.06 -15.59
N ARG A 727 -10.79 -15.85 -15.35
CA ARG A 727 -10.02 -14.76 -14.76
C ARG A 727 -9.64 -15.03 -13.32
N LEU A 728 -10.54 -15.62 -12.52
CA LEU A 728 -10.22 -16.04 -11.16
C LEU A 728 -9.10 -17.08 -11.13
N HIS A 729 -9.09 -18.03 -12.07
CA HIS A 729 -8.04 -19.04 -12.21
C HIS A 729 -6.67 -18.47 -12.62
N SER A 730 -6.62 -17.27 -13.20
CA SER A 730 -5.34 -16.62 -13.53
C SER A 730 -4.52 -16.20 -12.29
N PHE A 731 -5.13 -16.16 -11.10
CA PHE A 731 -4.48 -15.78 -9.85
C PHE A 731 -3.86 -16.99 -9.11
N ALA A 732 -2.95 -16.71 -8.16
CA ALA A 732 -2.32 -17.76 -7.37
C ALA A 732 -3.35 -18.44 -6.43
N PRO A 733 -3.35 -19.80 -6.30
CA PRO A 733 -4.35 -20.54 -5.51
C PRO A 733 -4.51 -20.05 -4.06
N ARG A 734 -3.40 -19.75 -3.38
CA ARG A 734 -3.42 -19.23 -1.99
C ARG A 734 -4.19 -17.91 -1.87
N LEU A 735 -4.08 -17.07 -2.89
CA LEU A 735 -4.68 -15.75 -2.94
C LEU A 735 -6.17 -15.86 -3.24
N ILE A 736 -6.57 -16.81 -4.09
CA ILE A 736 -7.97 -17.20 -4.32
C ILE A 736 -8.62 -17.69 -3.01
N THR A 737 -8.03 -18.69 -2.34
CA THR A 737 -8.59 -19.25 -1.10
C THR A 737 -8.78 -18.22 0.01
N THR A 738 -7.81 -17.31 0.19
CA THR A 738 -7.87 -16.30 1.24
C THR A 738 -8.92 -15.23 0.97
N THR A 739 -9.07 -14.81 -0.29
CA THR A 739 -10.05 -13.79 -0.70
C THR A 739 -11.47 -14.34 -0.72
N LEU A 740 -11.69 -15.56 -1.24
CA LEU A 740 -12.97 -16.26 -1.15
C LEU A 740 -13.44 -16.38 0.30
N ARG A 741 -12.55 -16.77 1.22
CA ARG A 741 -12.86 -16.89 2.65
C ARG A 741 -13.23 -15.56 3.31
N SER A 742 -12.65 -14.45 2.86
CA SER A 742 -12.96 -13.13 3.43
C SER A 742 -14.22 -12.48 2.85
N MET A 743 -14.55 -12.74 1.57
CA MET A 743 -15.60 -12.01 0.85
C MET A 743 -16.90 -12.79 0.68
N LEU A 744 -16.86 -14.12 0.63
CA LEU A 744 -18.05 -14.95 0.46
C LEU A 744 -18.54 -15.51 1.80
N SER A 745 -19.86 -15.52 1.97
CA SER A 745 -20.51 -16.21 3.08
C SER A 745 -20.48 -17.73 2.84
N ARG A 746 -20.74 -18.52 3.89
CA ARG A 746 -20.84 -19.99 3.78
C ARG A 746 -21.83 -20.42 2.69
N ARG A 747 -23.02 -19.81 2.67
CA ARG A 747 -24.07 -20.13 1.67
C ARG A 747 -23.58 -19.86 0.25
N ASN A 748 -22.89 -18.73 0.04
CA ASN A 748 -22.39 -18.38 -1.28
C ASN A 748 -21.24 -19.30 -1.73
N LEU A 749 -20.43 -19.81 -0.79
CA LEU A 749 -19.42 -20.82 -1.10
C LEU A 749 -20.05 -22.17 -1.47
N GLU A 750 -21.11 -22.59 -0.79
CA GLU A 750 -21.88 -23.80 -1.12
C GLU A 750 -22.56 -23.67 -2.49
N SER A 751 -23.20 -22.53 -2.79
CA SER A 751 -23.75 -22.26 -4.13
C SER A 751 -22.66 -22.32 -5.20
N LEU A 752 -21.45 -21.83 -4.92
CA LEU A 752 -20.35 -21.83 -5.90
C LEU A 752 -19.85 -23.26 -6.17
N ILE A 753 -19.80 -24.10 -5.14
CA ILE A 753 -19.49 -25.53 -5.29
C ILE A 753 -20.54 -26.20 -6.18
N ASN A 754 -21.82 -25.93 -5.96
CA ASN A 754 -22.91 -26.50 -6.77
C ASN A 754 -22.84 -26.04 -8.24
N VAL A 755 -22.54 -24.77 -8.49
CA VAL A 755 -22.35 -24.24 -9.86
C VAL A 755 -21.17 -24.93 -10.55
N LEU A 756 -20.01 -25.02 -9.88
CA LEU A 756 -18.83 -25.68 -10.45
C LEU A 756 -19.05 -27.18 -10.68
N HIS A 757 -19.80 -27.84 -9.79
CA HIS A 757 -20.17 -29.25 -9.94
C HIS A 757 -21.13 -29.45 -11.12
N LEU A 758 -22.11 -28.56 -11.30
CA LEU A 758 -23.02 -28.59 -12.44
C LEU A 758 -22.28 -28.38 -13.78
N GLU A 759 -21.35 -27.43 -13.84
CA GLU A 759 -20.50 -27.20 -15.02
C GLU A 759 -19.67 -28.46 -15.37
N MET A 760 -19.06 -29.11 -14.37
CA MET A 760 -18.32 -30.35 -14.59
C MET A 760 -19.19 -31.47 -15.18
N LYS A 761 -20.45 -31.56 -14.75
CA LYS A 761 -21.41 -32.56 -15.22
C LYS A 761 -21.94 -32.24 -16.63
N ASN A 762 -22.22 -30.97 -16.90
CA ASN A 762 -22.71 -30.51 -18.20
C ASN A 762 -21.67 -30.70 -19.32
N GLU A 763 -20.38 -30.55 -19.01
CA GLU A 763 -19.30 -30.80 -19.97
C GLU A 763 -19.08 -32.30 -20.29
N GLY A 764 -19.82 -33.21 -19.64
CA GLY A 764 -19.88 -34.61 -20.01
C GLY A 764 -18.75 -35.52 -19.50
N TRP A 765 -17.90 -35.02 -18.60
CA TRP A 765 -16.76 -35.78 -18.07
C TRP A 765 -17.14 -36.91 -17.11
N SER A 766 -18.34 -36.86 -16.53
CA SER A 766 -18.89 -37.91 -15.68
C SER A 766 -19.95 -38.78 -16.37
N LEU A 767 -20.22 -38.55 -17.66
CA LEU A 767 -21.22 -39.32 -18.41
C LEU A 767 -20.61 -40.62 -18.98
N PRO A 768 -21.32 -41.76 -18.91
CA PRO A 768 -20.87 -43.00 -19.54
C PRO A 768 -20.79 -42.84 -21.08
N TYR A 769 -19.73 -43.39 -21.68
CA TYR A 769 -19.46 -43.30 -23.13
C TYR A 769 -20.62 -43.78 -24.03
N ASP A 770 -21.48 -44.69 -23.55
CA ASP A 770 -22.61 -45.27 -24.31
C ASP A 770 -23.82 -44.33 -24.42
N SER A 771 -23.82 -43.23 -23.65
CA SER A 771 -24.92 -42.24 -23.58
C SER A 771 -24.73 -41.06 -24.55
N ALA A 772 -23.58 -40.97 -25.22
CA ALA A 772 -23.11 -39.78 -25.93
C ALA A 772 -23.70 -39.59 -27.35
N VAL A 773 -24.83 -40.21 -27.68
CA VAL A 773 -25.34 -40.21 -29.07
C VAL A 773 -26.14 -38.95 -29.43
N ASP A 774 -26.57 -38.13 -28.46
CA ASP A 774 -27.48 -36.99 -28.72
C ASP A 774 -27.07 -35.63 -28.12
N SER A 775 -25.85 -35.45 -27.59
CA SER A 775 -25.38 -34.12 -27.14
C SER A 775 -24.50 -33.44 -28.19
N SER A 776 -24.77 -32.16 -28.43
CA SER A 776 -24.20 -31.25 -29.44
C SER A 776 -22.72 -31.49 -29.78
N ASN A 777 -22.38 -31.38 -31.07
CA ASN A 777 -21.05 -31.53 -31.70
C ASN A 777 -19.93 -30.61 -31.17
N GLU A 778 -20.07 -29.98 -30.01
CA GLU A 778 -19.05 -29.13 -29.41
C GLU A 778 -18.15 -30.00 -28.53
N THR A 779 -16.92 -30.25 -28.99
CA THR A 779 -15.92 -30.98 -28.21
C THR A 779 -15.65 -30.22 -26.90
N PRO A 780 -15.74 -30.85 -25.71
CA PRO A 780 -15.44 -30.17 -24.46
C PRO A 780 -13.99 -29.68 -24.47
N ASP A 781 -13.76 -28.45 -24.01
CA ASP A 781 -12.42 -27.85 -23.95
C ASP A 781 -11.65 -28.44 -22.76
N ASP A 782 -10.57 -29.18 -23.03
CA ASP A 782 -9.67 -29.75 -22.02
C ASP A 782 -9.21 -28.71 -20.97
N HIS A 783 -9.13 -27.42 -21.33
CA HIS A 783 -8.72 -26.36 -20.41
C HIS A 783 -9.80 -26.00 -19.38
N ALA A 784 -11.08 -26.19 -19.70
CA ALA A 784 -12.19 -25.83 -18.83
C ALA A 784 -12.22 -26.71 -17.57
N VAL A 785 -11.99 -28.02 -17.70
CA VAL A 785 -11.93 -28.93 -16.55
C VAL A 785 -10.78 -28.60 -15.61
N ALA A 786 -9.62 -28.24 -16.16
CA ALA A 786 -8.46 -27.87 -15.33
C ALA A 786 -8.78 -26.62 -14.49
N ILE A 787 -9.50 -25.66 -15.07
CA ILE A 787 -9.97 -24.45 -14.39
C ILE A 787 -10.98 -24.82 -13.30
N ILE A 788 -12.00 -25.61 -13.64
CA ILE A 788 -13.06 -26.03 -12.70
C ILE A 788 -12.45 -26.80 -11.52
N ALA A 789 -11.59 -27.80 -11.77
CA ALA A 789 -10.97 -28.61 -10.72
C ALA A 789 -10.08 -27.78 -9.78
N SER A 790 -9.32 -26.82 -10.34
CA SER A 790 -8.48 -25.89 -9.57
C SER A 790 -9.33 -24.98 -8.68
N LEU A 791 -10.40 -24.40 -9.23
CA LEU A 791 -11.31 -23.53 -8.50
C LEU A 791 -12.11 -24.30 -7.43
N LEU A 792 -12.62 -25.48 -7.76
CA LEU A 792 -13.31 -26.39 -6.83
C LEU A 792 -12.42 -26.73 -5.63
N SER A 793 -11.15 -27.04 -5.87
CA SER A 793 -10.15 -27.27 -4.81
C SER A 793 -9.96 -26.04 -3.94
N CYS A 794 -9.82 -24.86 -4.56
CA CYS A 794 -9.66 -23.60 -3.83
C CYS A 794 -10.90 -23.21 -3.00
N THR A 795 -12.12 -23.48 -3.49
CA THR A 795 -13.38 -23.22 -2.79
C THR A 795 -13.57 -24.17 -1.62
N LEU A 796 -13.24 -25.46 -1.78
CA LEU A 796 -13.27 -26.45 -0.69
C LEU A 796 -12.29 -26.08 0.43
N ASP A 797 -11.07 -25.65 0.06
CA ASP A 797 -10.08 -25.14 1.01
C ASP A 797 -10.53 -23.85 1.70
N ALA A 798 -11.29 -22.98 1.00
CA ALA A 798 -11.78 -21.72 1.55
C ALA A 798 -12.81 -21.98 2.66
N VAL A 799 -13.72 -22.94 2.47
CA VAL A 799 -14.69 -23.40 3.47
C VAL A 799 -13.98 -23.99 4.68
N GLY A 800 -13.01 -24.88 4.47
CA GLY A 800 -12.19 -25.50 5.52
C GLY A 800 -12.95 -26.51 6.41
N ALA A 801 -12.20 -27.38 7.09
CA ALA A 801 -12.77 -28.50 7.85
C ALA A 801 -13.74 -28.09 8.97
N GLY A 802 -13.51 -26.94 9.61
CA GLY A 802 -14.35 -26.47 10.71
C GLY A 802 -15.78 -26.06 10.29
N ALA A 803 -15.96 -25.58 9.07
CA ALA A 803 -17.28 -25.14 8.59
C ALA A 803 -18.17 -26.32 8.18
N TRP A 804 -17.58 -27.37 7.60
CA TRP A 804 -18.28 -28.63 7.30
C TRP A 804 -18.77 -29.34 8.57
N LEU A 805 -17.93 -29.39 9.61
CA LEU A 805 -18.27 -30.03 10.89
C LEU A 805 -19.27 -29.24 11.74
N ALA A 806 -19.40 -27.92 11.54
CA ALA A 806 -20.36 -27.08 12.24
C ALA A 806 -21.82 -27.33 11.80
N SER A 807 -22.03 -27.92 10.61
CA SER A 807 -23.36 -28.29 10.10
C SER A 807 -23.95 -29.52 10.80
N ALA A 808 -23.10 -30.46 11.20
CA ALA A 808 -23.47 -31.77 11.76
C ALA A 808 -24.18 -31.72 13.13
N GLY A 809 -24.50 -30.53 13.66
CA GLY A 809 -25.20 -30.31 14.92
C GLY A 809 -26.66 -29.83 14.79
N SER A 810 -27.19 -29.64 13.58
CA SER A 810 -28.55 -29.13 13.37
C SER A 810 -29.58 -30.28 13.27
N PRO A 811 -30.65 -30.31 14.08
CA PRO A 811 -31.53 -31.49 14.24
C PRO A 811 -32.66 -31.60 13.19
N ALA A 812 -32.49 -31.05 11.99
CA ALA A 812 -33.46 -31.18 10.90
C ALA A 812 -32.92 -32.18 9.85
N GLY A 813 -33.60 -33.32 9.70
CA GLY A 813 -33.17 -34.45 8.86
C GLY A 813 -32.97 -34.09 7.38
N SER A 814 -32.04 -34.83 6.76
CA SER A 814 -31.36 -34.62 5.46
C SER A 814 -30.45 -33.39 5.43
N ASP A 815 -29.16 -33.59 5.74
CA ASP A 815 -28.13 -32.56 5.56
C ASP A 815 -27.77 -32.49 4.06
N PRO A 816 -28.20 -31.47 3.30
CA PRO A 816 -27.88 -31.35 1.86
C PRO A 816 -26.35 -31.24 1.61
N SER A 817 -25.58 -30.89 2.64
CA SER A 817 -24.12 -30.84 2.59
C SER A 817 -23.45 -32.22 2.51
N GLU A 818 -24.06 -33.28 3.07
CA GLU A 818 -23.50 -34.63 2.94
C GLU A 818 -23.74 -35.19 1.53
N ASP A 819 -24.96 -35.04 1.03
CA ASP A 819 -25.35 -35.49 -0.33
C ASP A 819 -24.53 -34.80 -1.43
N THR A 820 -24.24 -33.50 -1.27
CA THR A 820 -23.38 -32.75 -2.20
C THR A 820 -21.93 -33.24 -2.16
N ILE A 821 -21.38 -33.57 -0.99
CA ILE A 821 -20.03 -34.17 -0.91
C ILE A 821 -19.99 -35.56 -1.53
N TYR A 822 -20.99 -36.40 -1.25
CA TYR A 822 -21.06 -37.76 -1.79
C TYR A 822 -21.19 -37.76 -3.32
N SER A 823 -22.06 -36.92 -3.87
CA SER A 823 -22.22 -36.76 -5.32
C SER A 823 -20.95 -36.19 -5.97
N LEU A 824 -20.35 -35.16 -5.39
CA LEU A 824 -19.08 -34.60 -5.88
C LEU A 824 -17.96 -35.63 -5.87
N HIS A 825 -17.85 -36.45 -4.83
CA HIS A 825 -16.86 -37.53 -4.75
C HIS A 825 -17.08 -38.60 -5.83
N ASN A 826 -18.33 -39.00 -6.07
CA ASN A 826 -18.65 -39.97 -7.11
C ASN A 826 -18.27 -39.45 -8.50
N ASP A 827 -18.73 -38.26 -8.85
CA ASP A 827 -18.55 -37.67 -10.18
C ASP A 827 -17.07 -37.35 -10.45
N THR A 828 -16.31 -36.88 -9.44
CA THR A 828 -14.87 -36.67 -9.57
C THR A 828 -14.07 -37.97 -9.70
N SER A 829 -14.51 -39.05 -9.05
CA SER A 829 -13.89 -40.37 -9.18
C SER A 829 -14.10 -40.96 -10.58
N GLU A 830 -15.32 -40.82 -11.12
CA GLU A 830 -15.64 -41.23 -12.49
C GLU A 830 -14.84 -40.42 -13.52
N ALA A 831 -14.80 -39.09 -13.39
CA ALA A 831 -14.00 -38.23 -14.24
C ALA A 831 -12.50 -38.59 -14.18
N LEU A 832 -11.96 -38.87 -13.00
CA LEU A 832 -10.57 -39.28 -12.81
C LEU A 832 -10.26 -40.61 -13.51
N LEU A 833 -11.15 -41.60 -13.41
CA LEU A 833 -11.02 -42.86 -14.12
C LEU A 833 -11.03 -42.63 -15.64
N GLY A 834 -11.92 -41.77 -16.13
CA GLY A 834 -11.97 -41.34 -17.52
C GLY A 834 -10.64 -40.72 -17.98
N PHE A 835 -10.03 -39.84 -17.18
CA PHE A 835 -8.71 -39.26 -17.49
C PHE A 835 -7.58 -40.30 -17.50
N PHE A 836 -7.59 -41.28 -16.58
CA PHE A 836 -6.60 -42.35 -16.59
C PHE A 836 -6.74 -43.23 -17.82
N GLU A 837 -7.96 -43.59 -18.21
CA GLU A 837 -8.24 -44.35 -19.41
C GLU A 837 -7.84 -43.57 -20.67
N ALA A 838 -8.24 -42.31 -20.78
CA ALA A 838 -7.86 -41.44 -21.90
C ALA A 838 -6.34 -41.28 -22.01
N ARG A 839 -5.63 -41.11 -20.89
CA ARG A 839 -4.16 -41.02 -20.87
C ARG A 839 -3.51 -42.34 -21.26
N TYR A 840 -4.03 -43.46 -20.78
CA TYR A 840 -3.56 -44.80 -21.14
C TYR A 840 -3.74 -45.05 -22.64
N MET A 841 -4.94 -44.79 -23.16
CA MET A 841 -5.27 -44.93 -24.59
C MET A 841 -4.47 -43.97 -25.46
N ARG A 842 -4.27 -42.71 -25.04
CA ARG A 842 -3.41 -41.75 -25.74
C ARG A 842 -1.96 -42.23 -25.79
N GLY A 843 -1.45 -42.83 -24.71
CA GLY A 843 -0.12 -43.44 -24.69
C GLY A 843 -0.01 -44.59 -25.67
N LEU A 844 -0.94 -45.54 -25.60
CA LEU A 844 -0.96 -46.73 -26.45
C LEU A 844 -1.14 -46.37 -27.93
N LEU A 845 -2.15 -45.56 -28.25
CA LEU A 845 -2.44 -45.09 -29.61
C LEU A 845 -1.32 -44.20 -30.12
N GLY A 846 -0.73 -43.35 -29.27
CA GLY A 846 0.43 -42.53 -29.63
C GLY A 846 1.63 -43.37 -30.04
N GLU A 847 1.91 -44.47 -29.32
CA GLU A 847 2.96 -45.42 -29.71
C GLU A 847 2.63 -46.18 -30.99
N PHE A 848 1.37 -46.61 -31.17
CA PHE A 848 0.93 -47.27 -32.40
C PHE A 848 0.99 -46.35 -33.62
N LEU A 849 0.53 -45.11 -33.50
CA LEU A 849 0.62 -44.10 -34.54
C LEU A 849 2.07 -43.73 -34.84
N ARG A 850 2.92 -43.59 -33.82
CA ARG A 850 4.36 -43.35 -34.01
C ARG A 850 5.05 -44.53 -34.69
N TYR A 851 4.67 -45.75 -34.35
CA TYR A 851 5.17 -46.94 -35.03
C TYR A 851 4.70 -46.93 -36.48
N ALA A 852 3.40 -46.77 -36.73
CA ALA A 852 2.80 -46.74 -38.07
C ALA A 852 3.36 -45.61 -38.96
N SER A 853 3.63 -44.43 -38.40
CA SER A 853 4.25 -43.31 -39.12
C SER A 853 5.71 -43.58 -39.47
N ASN A 854 6.43 -44.32 -38.61
CA ASN A 854 7.84 -44.63 -38.78
C ASN A 854 8.06 -45.92 -39.59
N ILE A 855 7.06 -46.79 -39.74
CA ILE A 855 7.12 -47.91 -40.68
C ILE A 855 7.52 -47.29 -42.01
N PRO A 856 8.69 -47.66 -42.56
CA PRO A 856 9.16 -47.02 -43.77
C PRO A 856 8.10 -47.27 -44.84
N ARG A 857 7.35 -46.22 -45.24
CA ARG A 857 6.64 -46.20 -46.52
C ARG A 857 7.70 -46.61 -47.53
N SER A 858 7.61 -47.84 -48.02
CA SER A 858 8.71 -48.58 -48.62
C SER A 858 9.40 -47.79 -49.75
N SER A 859 10.45 -47.05 -49.42
CA SER A 859 11.52 -46.69 -50.35
C SER A 859 12.51 -47.87 -50.51
N LYS A 860 12.18 -49.05 -49.99
CA LYS A 860 12.81 -50.28 -50.47
C LYS A 860 12.24 -50.51 -51.88
N PRO A 861 13.08 -50.55 -52.94
CA PRO A 861 12.59 -50.96 -54.25
C PRO A 861 11.91 -52.31 -54.09
N SER A 862 10.68 -52.43 -54.59
CA SER A 862 9.93 -53.70 -54.59
C SER A 862 10.84 -54.85 -55.06
N ASN A 863 10.66 -56.07 -54.56
CA ASN A 863 11.42 -57.23 -55.04
C ASN A 863 11.43 -57.31 -56.58
N LYS A 864 10.32 -56.91 -57.23
CA LYS A 864 10.21 -56.79 -58.70
C LYS A 864 11.14 -55.73 -59.32
N GLN A 865 11.42 -54.64 -58.63
CA GLN A 865 12.36 -53.60 -59.08
C GLN A 865 13.83 -53.97 -58.83
N LEU A 866 14.11 -54.76 -57.77
CA LEU A 866 15.45 -55.30 -57.51
C LEU A 866 15.82 -56.41 -58.49
N GLU A 867 14.86 -57.27 -58.82
CA GLU A 867 14.97 -58.31 -59.85
C GLU A 867 15.30 -57.69 -61.22
N LYS A 868 14.59 -56.63 -61.64
CA LYS A 868 14.87 -55.90 -62.88
C LYS A 868 16.26 -55.23 -62.94
N LYS A 869 16.91 -55.01 -61.79
CA LYS A 869 18.24 -54.38 -61.70
C LYS A 869 19.37 -55.39 -61.52
N GLY A 870 19.10 -56.69 -61.60
CA GLY A 870 20.08 -57.76 -61.42
C GLY A 870 20.71 -57.78 -60.02
N LYS A 871 20.02 -57.22 -59.01
CA LYS A 871 20.52 -57.17 -57.62
C LYS A 871 19.92 -58.30 -56.80
N PRO A 872 20.67 -58.86 -55.83
CA PRO A 872 20.13 -59.89 -54.93
C PRO A 872 18.89 -59.37 -54.21
N PHE A 873 17.85 -60.20 -54.15
CA PHE A 873 16.64 -59.90 -53.36
C PHE A 873 16.26 -61.10 -52.48
N ALA A 874 15.66 -60.78 -51.33
CA ALA A 874 15.24 -61.79 -50.36
C ALA A 874 13.98 -62.51 -50.84
N ILE A 875 14.00 -63.84 -50.84
CA ILE A 875 12.79 -64.64 -51.04
C ILE A 875 12.08 -64.72 -49.68
N SER A 876 11.04 -63.92 -49.49
CA SER A 876 10.14 -64.10 -48.35
C SER A 876 9.27 -65.31 -48.67
N LYS A 877 9.49 -66.43 -47.95
CA LYS A 877 8.55 -67.56 -47.97
C LYS A 877 7.30 -67.07 -47.24
N GLU A 878 6.14 -67.09 -47.91
CA GLU A 878 4.84 -66.80 -47.29
C GLU A 878 4.60 -67.82 -46.16
N LEU A 879 5.12 -67.54 -44.98
CA LEU A 879 4.64 -68.10 -43.74
C LEU A 879 3.48 -67.20 -43.32
N SER A 880 2.33 -67.83 -43.15
CA SER A 880 1.06 -67.28 -42.67
C SER A 880 1.20 -66.71 -41.25
N GLU A 881 2.03 -65.69 -41.06
CA GLU A 881 2.05 -64.87 -39.84
C GLU A 881 0.91 -63.86 -39.97
N LEU A 882 -0.08 -63.97 -39.08
CA LEU A 882 -1.12 -62.96 -38.89
C LEU A 882 -0.45 -61.58 -38.73
N PRO A 883 -1.07 -60.48 -39.19
CA PRO A 883 -0.52 -59.14 -39.03
C PRO A 883 -0.52 -58.73 -37.54
N MET A 884 0.45 -59.22 -36.78
CA MET A 884 0.69 -58.85 -35.39
C MET A 884 1.68 -57.69 -35.35
N LEU A 885 1.42 -56.73 -34.46
CA LEU A 885 2.39 -55.71 -34.11
C LEU A 885 3.64 -56.36 -33.49
N PRO A 886 4.86 -55.98 -33.89
CA PRO A 886 6.06 -56.56 -33.31
C PRO A 886 6.20 -56.14 -31.84
N LEU A 887 6.48 -57.11 -30.96
CA LEU A 887 6.62 -56.91 -29.51
C LEU A 887 7.62 -55.82 -29.10
N GLY A 888 8.57 -55.48 -29.98
CA GLY A 888 9.59 -54.47 -29.71
C GLY A 888 9.29 -53.07 -30.25
N GLY A 889 8.28 -52.87 -31.11
CA GLY A 889 7.96 -51.58 -31.73
C GLY A 889 9.13 -50.86 -32.42
N LYS A 890 10.26 -51.54 -32.65
CA LYS A 890 11.51 -50.98 -33.16
C LYS A 890 11.61 -51.22 -34.66
N LEU A 891 12.05 -50.20 -35.36
CA LEU A 891 12.31 -50.23 -36.78
C LEU A 891 13.82 -50.19 -37.00
N ASP A 892 14.35 -51.18 -37.71
CA ASP A 892 15.75 -51.22 -38.09
C ASP A 892 15.97 -50.32 -39.32
N THR A 893 16.32 -49.06 -39.09
CA THR A 893 16.70 -48.10 -40.14
C THR A 893 18.15 -47.67 -39.99
N ILE A 894 18.94 -47.79 -41.07
CA ILE A 894 20.33 -47.30 -41.11
C ILE A 894 20.30 -45.82 -41.52
N GLU A 895 20.71 -44.93 -40.62
CA GLU A 895 20.81 -43.50 -40.95
C GLU A 895 21.96 -43.23 -41.92
N ARG A 896 21.83 -42.20 -42.77
CA ARG A 896 22.88 -41.82 -43.74
C ARG A 896 24.03 -41.02 -43.11
N THR A 897 23.81 -40.43 -41.94
CA THR A 897 24.79 -39.61 -41.24
C THR A 897 25.28 -40.27 -39.96
N LYS A 898 26.50 -39.97 -39.54
CA LYS A 898 27.06 -40.39 -38.24
C LYS A 898 27.50 -39.17 -37.43
N PRO A 899 27.49 -39.26 -36.10
CA PRO A 899 28.14 -38.24 -35.26
C PRO A 899 29.66 -38.35 -35.41
N GLY A 900 30.28 -37.30 -35.92
CA GLY A 900 31.74 -37.10 -35.99
C GLY A 900 32.31 -36.51 -34.70
N LYS A 901 33.64 -36.33 -34.64
CA LYS A 901 34.32 -35.77 -33.47
C LYS A 901 33.83 -34.34 -33.20
N GLY A 902 33.45 -34.06 -31.94
CA GLY A 902 32.94 -32.75 -31.54
C GLY A 902 31.48 -32.47 -31.94
N GLY A 903 30.69 -33.51 -32.25
CA GLY A 903 29.24 -33.37 -32.48
C GLY A 903 28.83 -32.97 -33.91
N LYS A 904 29.78 -32.80 -34.84
CA LYS A 904 29.48 -32.53 -36.25
C LYS A 904 28.89 -33.78 -36.92
N LYS A 905 27.77 -33.65 -37.66
CA LYS A 905 27.19 -34.77 -38.42
C LYS A 905 27.97 -34.96 -39.73
N GLU A 906 28.59 -36.11 -39.93
CA GLU A 906 29.29 -36.50 -41.16
C GLU A 906 28.46 -37.52 -41.96
N GLU A 907 28.53 -37.48 -43.29
CA GLU A 907 27.89 -38.50 -44.12
C GLU A 907 28.63 -39.85 -44.00
N ARG A 908 27.90 -40.95 -43.82
CA ARG A 908 28.49 -42.30 -43.72
C ARG A 908 29.00 -42.74 -45.10
N SER A 909 30.22 -43.29 -45.12
CA SER A 909 30.78 -43.87 -46.34
C SER A 909 29.96 -45.09 -46.80
N LYS A 910 29.90 -45.33 -48.11
CA LYS A 910 29.26 -46.52 -48.70
C LYS A 910 29.77 -47.84 -48.10
N ARG A 911 31.06 -47.90 -47.74
CA ARG A 911 31.67 -49.06 -47.05
C ARG A 911 31.08 -49.29 -45.66
N GLU A 912 30.88 -48.20 -44.91
CA GLU A 912 30.32 -48.24 -43.55
C GLU A 912 28.84 -48.59 -43.58
N ILE A 913 28.09 -48.04 -44.54
CA ILE A 913 26.68 -48.41 -44.80
C ILE A 913 26.58 -49.90 -45.15
N GLY A 914 27.44 -50.42 -46.02
CA GLY A 914 27.48 -51.85 -46.38
C GLY A 914 27.78 -52.77 -45.18
N MET A 915 28.69 -52.36 -44.29
CA MET A 915 28.97 -53.09 -43.05
C MET A 915 27.75 -53.13 -42.11
N LEU A 916 27.02 -52.01 -41.98
CA LEU A 916 25.79 -51.96 -41.16
C LEU A 916 24.67 -52.82 -41.75
N ILE A 917 24.52 -52.83 -43.08
CA ILE A 917 23.58 -53.72 -43.78
C ILE A 917 23.95 -55.19 -43.50
N SER A 918 25.22 -55.56 -43.61
CA SER A 918 25.69 -56.92 -43.34
C SER A 918 25.40 -57.38 -41.90
N LYS A 919 25.46 -56.47 -40.91
CA LYS A 919 25.10 -56.77 -39.52
C LYS A 919 23.59 -56.96 -39.29
N GLN A 920 22.75 -56.40 -40.17
CA GLN A 920 21.28 -56.54 -40.10
C GLN A 920 20.77 -57.80 -40.80
N VAL A 921 21.61 -58.50 -41.57
CA VAL A 921 21.24 -59.79 -42.17
C VAL A 921 21.13 -60.83 -41.04
N PRO A 922 20.00 -61.55 -40.94
CA PRO A 922 19.84 -62.58 -39.92
C PRO A 922 20.81 -63.75 -40.14
N ARG A 923 20.98 -64.61 -39.12
CA ARG A 923 21.88 -65.78 -39.19
C ARG A 923 21.61 -66.71 -40.37
N TYR A 924 20.38 -66.69 -40.90
CA TYR A 924 19.97 -67.43 -42.08
C TYR A 924 19.13 -66.52 -42.98
N SER A 925 19.58 -66.30 -44.21
CA SER A 925 18.82 -65.62 -45.26
C SER A 925 18.95 -66.40 -46.59
N VAL A 926 17.91 -66.37 -47.41
CA VAL A 926 17.94 -66.90 -48.77
C VAL A 926 17.88 -65.73 -49.74
N GLU A 927 19.02 -65.39 -50.33
CA GLU A 927 19.15 -64.31 -51.31
C GLU A 927 19.26 -64.92 -52.71
N LYS A 928 18.28 -64.64 -53.57
CA LYS A 928 18.33 -65.09 -54.97
C LYS A 928 19.09 -64.06 -55.78
N ILE A 929 20.15 -64.52 -56.44
CA ILE A 929 20.87 -63.74 -57.44
C ILE A 929 20.26 -64.07 -58.80
N VAL A 930 19.81 -63.06 -59.52
CA VAL A 930 19.37 -63.19 -60.92
C VAL A 930 20.52 -62.69 -61.78
N LEU A 931 21.07 -63.59 -62.59
CA LEU A 931 22.17 -63.31 -63.52
C LEU A 931 21.63 -62.76 -64.85
#